data_AF-A0A6I6FGB2-F1
#
_entry.id   AF-A0A6I6FGB2-F1
#
_cell.length_a   1.000
_cell.length_b   1.000
_cell.length_c   1.000
_cell.angle_alpha   90.00
_cell.angle_beta   90.00
_cell.angle_gamma   90.00
#
_symmetry.space_group_name_H-M   'P 1'
#
loop_
_entity.id
_entity.type
_entity.pdbx_description
1 polymer ?
#
loop_
_entity_poly.entity_id
_entity_poly.type
_entity_poly.pdbx_seq_one_letter_code
_entity_poly.pdbx_strand_id
1 'polypeptide(L)'
;MSSLRQAEPDGYPVPLPWLARASSAPHVPGGPAEIIGNLTALLRDIAADPTVDRPFGWPTGDRPTTLRKALHLLGTCGLLVRQSRPARVTLTEEAERFLAAGDPLHLLSVLHAHVRFMGEALAAVGDGLSHDELNGAALRDYGLKWDSLDQVRRRVYWLRAAGVVDYWSNGRILLNERGRRFLERLELADAEQLPHRRPSSPQPPELPPTPAPLASGLEEAGQDALRSRKRLVGYIAGGVRVDALARLVNAAVPSIDRGDFLDFCVGEFGVRESSADQTLGTLKALGLVGQVGTDAFAATDLAASCLASGEPLDFVRLLHLRVALLGETLDALADETDTGTLVHVLAERYPDARLTRDDVTRRVALFLETGLAERIGQIVRRTELGAALVRTLPLLAREDMGPGALPGPRGQADGVAGSPSPAGADRTVRPDPAERAAEVAAEVVRAATDSADYERFERAVAAAFRTLGVEVEEHSGPKKTDVVVELWQSPVSRLRVAVEAKTDGAGLVTDDDVRFVRLRQHRERHRARSTVLVGPRFDARVEEEAAKDGVALLTARELADAVVRHGRTPLAPREIAALVSVGERPAWERTCERAERRQEALVHVLDTLWKSGNDPVDIEYSAGALGVRDIWRETKAVLETPLDPAEIEEALAFLGTPLVGGVVRQGADHVVTGPPALVAARLRALASAIESTGRGPTAPAAVDPARRLPGKEEPPAAETPGGVTPSAVRAWAAAQGRAVSARGRLPVGLVREYQRAHGLVDG
;
A
#
# COMPACT_ATOMS: atom_id res chain seq x y z
N MET A 1 -18.26 -29.20 -23.27
CA MET A 1 -18.58 -30.62 -23.05
C MET A 1 -18.58 -30.88 -21.55
N SER A 2 -19.70 -31.38 -21.04
CA SER A 2 -20.01 -31.59 -19.63
C SER A 2 -19.31 -32.85 -19.11
N SER A 3 -18.39 -32.76 -18.17
CA SER A 3 -17.86 -33.93 -17.47
C SER A 3 -18.68 -34.16 -16.20
N LEU A 4 -19.59 -35.12 -16.29
CA LEU A 4 -20.30 -35.74 -15.18
C LEU A 4 -19.30 -36.18 -14.10
N ARG A 5 -19.30 -35.51 -12.95
CA ARG A 5 -18.79 -36.11 -11.71
C ARG A 5 -19.88 -37.01 -11.17
N GLN A 6 -19.59 -38.30 -11.16
CA GLN A 6 -20.38 -39.33 -10.51
C GLN A 6 -20.48 -39.00 -9.02
N ALA A 7 -21.71 -38.84 -8.54
CA ALA A 7 -22.02 -38.76 -7.12
C ALA A 7 -21.92 -40.17 -6.53
N GLU A 8 -20.96 -40.40 -5.64
CA GLU A 8 -20.93 -41.56 -4.74
C GLU A 8 -21.17 -41.11 -3.27
N PRO A 9 -21.61 -42.03 -2.40
CA PRO A 9 -22.68 -41.78 -1.45
C PRO A 9 -22.17 -41.40 -0.05
N ASP A 10 -21.87 -40.13 0.15
CA ASP A 10 -21.99 -39.49 1.46
C ASP A 10 -22.16 -37.99 1.21
N GLY A 11 -23.31 -37.43 1.57
CA GLY A 11 -23.77 -36.13 1.08
C GLY A 11 -22.98 -34.88 1.50
N TYR A 12 -21.71 -34.99 1.89
CA TYR A 12 -20.81 -33.90 2.27
C TYR A 12 -19.77 -33.61 1.18
N PRO A 13 -19.35 -32.34 1.04
CA PRO A 13 -18.36 -31.97 0.04
C PRO A 13 -16.97 -32.51 0.40
N VAL A 14 -16.25 -32.98 -0.61
CA VAL A 14 -14.84 -33.36 -0.48
C VAL A 14 -14.03 -32.12 -0.09
N PRO A 15 -13.22 -32.19 0.99
CA PRO A 15 -12.43 -31.05 1.40
C PRO A 15 -11.43 -30.59 0.35
N LEU A 16 -11.27 -29.28 0.19
CA LEU A 16 -10.21 -28.73 -0.65
C LEU A 16 -8.83 -29.17 -0.12
N PRO A 17 -7.79 -29.21 -0.97
CA PRO A 17 -6.43 -29.39 -0.50
C PRO A 17 -6.14 -28.43 0.66
N TRP A 18 -5.45 -28.91 1.71
CA TRP A 18 -5.25 -28.16 2.96
C TRP A 18 -4.80 -26.70 2.73
N LEU A 19 -3.91 -26.49 1.76
CA LEU A 19 -3.37 -25.19 1.42
C LEU A 19 -4.36 -24.25 0.70
N ALA A 20 -5.35 -24.78 -0.01
CA ALA A 20 -6.41 -24.00 -0.64
C ALA A 20 -7.49 -23.55 0.35
N ARG A 21 -7.56 -24.17 1.54
CA ARG A 21 -8.51 -23.80 2.60
C ARG A 21 -8.11 -22.47 3.25
N ALA A 22 -9.11 -21.70 3.65
CA ALA A 22 -8.95 -20.43 4.36
C ALA A 22 -8.42 -20.63 5.78
N SER A 23 -7.48 -19.78 6.20
CA SER A 23 -7.01 -19.76 7.60
C SER A 23 -8.02 -19.15 8.55
N SER A 24 -8.81 -18.17 8.07
CA SER A 24 -9.77 -17.44 8.91
C SER A 24 -11.15 -18.10 8.87
N ALA A 25 -11.72 -18.39 10.03
CA ALA A 25 -13.10 -18.89 10.12
C ALA A 25 -14.11 -17.75 9.89
N PRO A 26 -15.26 -18.04 9.23
CA PRO A 26 -16.30 -17.05 9.00
C PRO A 26 -16.83 -16.52 10.33
N HIS A 27 -17.11 -15.22 10.37
CA HIS A 27 -17.75 -14.56 11.50
C HIS A 27 -19.17 -14.15 11.14
N VAL A 28 -20.12 -14.56 11.97
CA VAL A 28 -21.53 -14.15 11.93
C VAL A 28 -21.88 -13.59 13.30
N PRO A 29 -22.52 -12.41 13.40
CA PRO A 29 -22.92 -11.84 14.69
C PRO A 29 -23.87 -12.78 15.45
N GLY A 30 -23.84 -12.70 16.78
CA GLY A 30 -24.69 -13.50 17.67
C GLY A 30 -23.93 -14.59 18.42
N GLY A 31 -24.61 -15.18 19.42
CA GLY A 31 -24.13 -16.34 20.16
C GLY A 31 -24.32 -17.65 19.39
N PRO A 32 -23.80 -18.79 19.90
CA PRO A 32 -23.92 -20.10 19.23
C PRO A 32 -25.36 -20.50 18.85
N ALA A 33 -26.36 -20.10 19.64
CA ALA A 33 -27.77 -20.39 19.34
C ALA A 33 -28.32 -19.57 18.15
N GLU A 34 -27.67 -18.47 17.78
CA GLU A 34 -28.18 -17.47 16.84
C GLU A 34 -27.46 -17.50 15.49
N ILE A 35 -26.17 -17.87 15.48
CA ILE A 35 -25.32 -17.70 14.29
C ILE A 35 -25.81 -18.46 13.04
N ILE A 36 -26.41 -19.65 13.20
CA ILE A 36 -26.96 -20.40 12.07
C ILE A 36 -28.21 -19.70 11.52
N GLY A 37 -29.09 -19.21 12.39
CA GLY A 37 -30.27 -18.44 12.00
C GLY A 37 -29.88 -17.14 11.28
N ASN A 38 -28.89 -16.44 11.81
CA ASN A 38 -28.35 -15.22 11.22
C ASN A 38 -27.69 -15.45 9.86
N LEU A 39 -26.91 -16.52 9.71
CA LEU A 39 -26.36 -16.93 8.42
C LEU A 39 -27.47 -17.27 7.43
N THR A 40 -28.48 -18.03 7.86
CA THR A 40 -29.62 -18.41 7.03
C THR A 40 -30.36 -17.18 6.51
N ALA A 41 -30.56 -16.17 7.36
CA ALA A 41 -31.17 -14.90 6.96
C ALA A 41 -30.35 -14.18 5.90
N LEU A 42 -29.02 -14.12 6.07
CA LEU A 42 -28.11 -13.54 5.09
C LEU A 42 -28.15 -14.28 3.74
N LEU A 43 -28.10 -15.62 3.75
CA LEU A 43 -28.12 -16.41 2.52
C LEU A 43 -29.46 -16.28 1.77
N ARG A 44 -30.60 -16.24 2.49
CA ARG A 44 -31.92 -15.98 1.89
C ARG A 44 -32.04 -14.57 1.30
N ASP A 45 -31.50 -13.58 2.00
CA ASP A 45 -31.45 -12.20 1.52
C ASP A 45 -30.59 -12.06 0.26
N ILE A 46 -29.45 -12.77 0.19
CA ILE A 46 -28.62 -12.87 -1.02
C ILE A 46 -29.37 -13.56 -2.18
N ALA A 47 -30.09 -14.65 -1.90
CA ALA A 47 -30.87 -15.36 -2.91
C ALA A 47 -31.99 -14.48 -3.50
N ALA A 48 -32.55 -13.57 -2.68
CA ALA A 48 -33.57 -12.63 -3.13
C ALA A 48 -32.99 -11.45 -3.94
N ASP A 49 -31.84 -10.91 -3.52
CA ASP A 49 -31.16 -9.82 -4.22
C ASP A 49 -29.62 -10.01 -4.22
N PRO A 50 -29.01 -10.33 -5.38
CA PRO A 50 -27.58 -10.59 -5.49
C PRO A 50 -26.72 -9.31 -5.42
N THR A 51 -27.31 -8.12 -5.30
CA THR A 51 -26.61 -6.83 -5.35
C THR A 51 -25.80 -6.57 -4.08
N VAL A 52 -24.51 -6.28 -4.21
CA VAL A 52 -23.57 -6.17 -3.07
C VAL A 52 -23.60 -4.82 -2.35
N ASP A 53 -23.98 -3.74 -3.04
CA ASP A 53 -23.96 -2.34 -2.57
C ASP A 53 -25.28 -1.89 -1.93
N ARG A 54 -25.85 -2.72 -1.05
CA ARG A 54 -27.12 -2.44 -0.37
C ARG A 54 -27.01 -2.63 1.15
N PRO A 55 -27.88 -1.98 1.94
CA PRO A 55 -27.97 -2.26 3.37
C PRO A 55 -28.48 -3.69 3.62
N PHE A 56 -28.02 -4.30 4.70
CA PHE A 56 -28.43 -5.59 5.22
C PHE A 56 -28.53 -5.51 6.75
N GLY A 57 -29.64 -5.99 7.32
CA GLY A 57 -29.85 -6.06 8.77
C GLY A 57 -29.69 -7.49 9.27
N TRP A 58 -28.80 -7.71 10.23
CA TRP A 58 -28.75 -8.99 10.93
C TRP A 58 -30.00 -9.14 11.82
N PRO A 59 -30.62 -10.33 11.91
CA PRO A 59 -31.79 -10.54 12.77
C PRO A 59 -31.58 -10.17 14.23
N THR A 60 -30.38 -10.38 14.77
CA THR A 60 -30.02 -10.06 16.17
C THR A 60 -29.19 -8.78 16.32
N GLY A 61 -29.08 -7.94 15.28
CA GLY A 61 -28.25 -6.74 15.30
C GLY A 61 -29.04 -5.44 15.42
N ASP A 62 -28.64 -4.56 16.34
CA ASP A 62 -29.30 -3.26 16.58
C ASP A 62 -29.10 -2.22 15.46
N ARG A 63 -28.16 -2.43 14.54
CA ARG A 63 -27.87 -1.50 13.43
C ARG A 63 -27.64 -2.22 12.09
N PRO A 64 -28.24 -1.73 11.00
CA PRO A 64 -27.99 -2.27 9.66
C PRO A 64 -26.52 -2.07 9.24
N THR A 65 -25.96 -3.08 8.58
CA THR A 65 -24.64 -3.05 7.95
C THR A 65 -24.79 -2.94 6.42
N THR A 66 -23.70 -2.82 5.67
CA THR A 66 -23.74 -3.07 4.23
C THR A 66 -23.59 -4.56 3.94
N LEU A 67 -24.22 -5.07 2.89
CA LEU A 67 -24.05 -6.45 2.44
C LEU A 67 -22.57 -6.72 2.14
N ARG A 68 -21.86 -5.80 1.48
CA ARG A 68 -20.39 -5.89 1.30
C ARG A 68 -19.63 -6.19 2.60
N LYS A 69 -19.97 -5.51 3.70
CA LYS A 69 -19.33 -5.74 5.00
C LYS A 69 -19.71 -7.10 5.59
N ALA A 70 -20.96 -7.52 5.47
CA ALA A 70 -21.39 -8.87 5.89
C ALA A 70 -20.65 -9.97 5.11
N LEU A 71 -20.53 -9.81 3.80
CA LEU A 71 -19.78 -10.72 2.92
C LEU A 71 -18.28 -10.77 3.28
N HIS A 72 -17.69 -9.65 3.72
CA HIS A 72 -16.29 -9.63 4.15
C HIS A 72 -16.08 -10.50 5.40
N LEU A 73 -17.03 -10.51 6.33
CA LEU A 73 -16.96 -11.31 7.57
C LEU A 73 -17.06 -12.83 7.32
N LEU A 74 -17.75 -13.25 6.26
CA LEU A 74 -17.81 -14.67 5.86
C LEU A 74 -16.50 -15.18 5.24
N GLY A 75 -15.68 -14.29 4.67
CA GLY A 75 -14.45 -14.70 3.99
C GLY A 75 -14.70 -15.68 2.83
N THR A 76 -13.75 -16.59 2.61
CA THR A 76 -13.83 -17.68 1.63
C THR A 76 -14.19 -18.98 2.35
N CYS A 77 -15.48 -19.18 2.62
CA CYS A 77 -16.01 -20.31 3.39
C CYS A 77 -16.82 -21.32 2.55
N GLY A 78 -16.80 -21.21 1.22
CA GLY A 78 -17.47 -22.15 0.30
C GLY A 78 -18.96 -21.91 0.06
N LEU A 79 -19.56 -20.88 0.67
CA LEU A 79 -21.00 -20.62 0.57
C LEU A 79 -21.41 -19.69 -0.58
N LEU A 80 -20.46 -18.94 -1.17
CA LEU A 80 -20.77 -17.81 -2.04
C LEU A 80 -19.84 -17.74 -3.24
N VAL A 81 -20.40 -17.40 -4.40
CA VAL A 81 -19.66 -17.07 -5.63
C VAL A 81 -19.74 -15.57 -5.86
N ARG A 82 -18.58 -14.91 -6.01
CA ARG A 82 -18.51 -13.46 -6.26
C ARG A 82 -18.33 -13.21 -7.76
N GLN A 83 -19.17 -12.34 -8.30
CA GLN A 83 -19.07 -11.86 -9.67
C GLN A 83 -18.59 -10.41 -9.67
N SER A 84 -17.61 -10.11 -10.51
CA SER A 84 -16.83 -8.89 -10.37
C SER A 84 -17.55 -7.64 -10.90
N ARG A 85 -18.36 -7.74 -11.97
CA ARG A 85 -19.08 -6.59 -12.55
C ARG A 85 -20.38 -6.97 -13.29
N PRO A 86 -21.54 -6.38 -12.91
CA PRO A 86 -21.73 -5.61 -11.68
C PRO A 86 -21.42 -6.47 -10.46
N ALA A 87 -20.99 -5.85 -9.35
CA ALA A 87 -20.62 -6.58 -8.14
C ALA A 87 -21.85 -7.33 -7.61
N ARG A 88 -21.89 -8.63 -7.91
CA ARG A 88 -22.96 -9.54 -7.55
C ARG A 88 -22.40 -10.69 -6.73
N VAL A 89 -23.25 -11.24 -5.89
CA VAL A 89 -22.95 -12.45 -5.13
C VAL A 89 -24.10 -13.43 -5.29
N THR A 90 -23.78 -14.67 -5.57
CA THR A 90 -24.75 -15.76 -5.66
C THR A 90 -24.35 -16.88 -4.70
N LEU A 91 -25.31 -17.75 -4.38
CA LEU A 91 -25.08 -18.91 -3.54
C LEU A 91 -24.33 -19.99 -4.34
N THR A 92 -23.55 -20.82 -3.65
CA THR A 92 -23.05 -22.09 -4.21
C THR A 92 -24.13 -23.16 -4.11
N GLU A 93 -24.01 -24.25 -4.88
CA GLU A 93 -24.92 -25.41 -4.79
C GLU A 93 -25.02 -25.94 -3.35
N GLU A 94 -23.90 -25.97 -2.61
CA GLU A 94 -23.87 -26.37 -1.20
C GLU A 94 -24.64 -25.40 -0.28
N ALA A 95 -24.57 -24.10 -0.55
CA ALA A 95 -25.34 -23.11 0.22
C ALA A 95 -26.85 -23.21 -0.06
N GLU A 96 -27.25 -23.47 -1.31
CA GLU A 96 -28.64 -23.72 -1.67
C GLU A 96 -29.17 -25.01 -1.02
N ARG A 97 -28.36 -26.08 -1.04
CA ARG A 97 -28.68 -27.35 -0.37
C ARG A 97 -28.85 -27.17 1.14
N PHE A 98 -27.95 -26.41 1.77
CA PHE A 98 -28.10 -26.04 3.18
C PHE A 98 -29.40 -25.27 3.44
N LEU A 99 -29.74 -24.27 2.61
CA LEU A 99 -30.98 -23.50 2.78
C LEU A 99 -32.24 -24.35 2.64
N ALA A 100 -32.22 -25.36 1.76
CA ALA A 100 -33.33 -26.26 1.53
C ALA A 100 -33.50 -27.29 2.67
N ALA A 101 -32.40 -27.90 3.12
CA ALA A 101 -32.43 -28.94 4.14
C ALA A 101 -32.45 -28.39 5.58
N GLY A 102 -31.86 -27.20 5.79
CA GLY A 102 -31.65 -26.62 7.11
C GLY A 102 -30.70 -27.41 8.01
N ASP A 103 -29.88 -28.31 7.44
CA ASP A 103 -29.01 -29.21 8.20
C ASP A 103 -27.70 -28.53 8.67
N PRO A 104 -27.50 -28.32 9.98
CA PRO A 104 -26.27 -27.74 10.52
C PRO A 104 -25.01 -28.58 10.25
N LEU A 105 -25.14 -29.91 10.13
CA LEU A 105 -23.98 -30.78 9.86
C LEU A 105 -23.49 -30.63 8.43
N HIS A 106 -24.41 -30.53 7.47
CA HIS A 106 -24.07 -30.19 6.10
C HIS A 106 -23.35 -28.82 6.03
N LEU A 107 -23.88 -27.78 6.68
CA LEU A 107 -23.18 -26.49 6.77
C LEU A 107 -21.76 -26.63 7.34
N LEU A 108 -21.60 -27.34 8.46
CA LEU A 108 -20.31 -27.52 9.09
C LEU A 108 -19.33 -28.31 8.18
N SER A 109 -19.83 -29.25 7.38
CA SER A 109 -19.02 -29.98 6.39
C SER A 109 -18.52 -29.07 5.26
N VAL A 110 -19.35 -28.13 4.79
CA VAL A 110 -18.94 -27.11 3.80
C VAL A 110 -17.86 -26.21 4.38
N LEU A 111 -18.03 -25.77 5.64
CA LEU A 111 -17.02 -24.99 6.34
C LEU A 111 -15.71 -25.77 6.50
N HIS A 112 -15.76 -27.04 6.87
CA HIS A 112 -14.57 -27.89 6.98
C HIS A 112 -13.86 -28.11 5.63
N ALA A 113 -14.63 -28.24 4.56
CA ALA A 113 -14.06 -28.38 3.22
C ALA A 113 -13.28 -27.14 2.77
N HIS A 114 -13.61 -25.95 3.29
CA HIS A 114 -13.07 -24.67 2.83
C HIS A 114 -12.25 -23.91 3.87
N VAL A 115 -12.29 -24.29 5.15
CA VAL A 115 -11.62 -23.60 6.26
C VAL A 115 -10.73 -24.59 6.98
N ARG A 116 -9.47 -24.21 7.19
CA ARG A 116 -8.50 -25.04 7.90
C ARG A 116 -8.91 -25.23 9.35
N PHE A 117 -8.61 -26.40 9.90
CA PHE A 117 -8.74 -26.70 11.31
C PHE A 117 -10.18 -26.52 11.81
N MET A 118 -11.16 -27.10 11.10
CA MET A 118 -12.58 -27.07 11.50
C MET A 118 -13.01 -28.45 11.98
N GLY A 119 -13.00 -29.46 11.11
CA GLY A 119 -13.14 -30.87 11.48
C GLY A 119 -11.96 -31.35 12.33
N GLU A 120 -10.76 -30.83 12.05
CA GLU A 120 -9.55 -31.15 12.82
C GLU A 120 -9.62 -30.56 14.24
N ALA A 121 -10.27 -29.40 14.42
CA ALA A 121 -10.54 -28.85 15.75
C ALA A 121 -11.54 -29.74 16.51
N LEU A 122 -12.56 -30.27 15.83
CA LEU A 122 -13.50 -31.24 16.42
C LEU A 122 -12.79 -32.53 16.85
N ALA A 123 -11.86 -33.03 16.03
CA ALA A 123 -11.03 -34.19 16.36
C ALA A 123 -10.12 -33.94 17.56
N ALA A 124 -9.46 -32.77 17.59
CA ALA A 124 -8.50 -32.41 18.63
C ALA A 124 -9.15 -32.27 20.02
N VAL A 125 -10.40 -31.82 20.08
CA VAL A 125 -11.12 -31.61 21.34
C VAL A 125 -11.23 -32.90 22.19
N GLY A 126 -11.45 -34.06 21.55
CA GLY A 126 -11.55 -35.35 22.23
C GLY A 126 -12.42 -35.31 23.50
N ASP A 127 -11.84 -35.75 24.63
CA ASP A 127 -12.50 -35.81 25.93
C ASP A 127 -12.52 -34.48 26.71
N GLY A 128 -11.93 -33.40 26.19
CA GLY A 128 -12.05 -32.08 26.80
C GLY A 128 -10.83 -31.17 26.67
N LEU A 129 -10.93 -30.11 25.86
CA LEU A 129 -9.90 -29.06 25.76
C LEU A 129 -10.46 -27.66 26.06
N SER A 130 -9.62 -26.80 26.63
CA SER A 130 -9.84 -25.35 26.68
C SER A 130 -9.50 -24.70 25.33
N HIS A 131 -9.89 -23.42 25.17
CA HIS A 131 -9.56 -22.66 23.96
C HIS A 131 -8.04 -22.48 23.79
N ASP A 132 -7.29 -22.30 24.88
CA ASP A 132 -5.82 -22.17 24.84
C ASP A 132 -5.14 -23.46 24.42
N GLU A 133 -5.57 -24.60 24.98
CA GLU A 133 -5.04 -25.92 24.60
C GLU A 133 -5.36 -26.27 23.15
N LEU A 134 -6.57 -25.93 22.69
CA LEU A 134 -6.97 -26.12 21.29
C LEU A 134 -6.19 -25.19 20.34
N ASN A 135 -5.86 -23.97 20.76
CA ASN A 135 -4.94 -23.08 20.03
C ASN A 135 -3.52 -23.69 19.96
N GLY A 136 -3.07 -24.28 21.07
CA GLY A 136 -1.81 -25.01 21.13
C GLY A 136 -1.78 -26.21 20.18
N ALA A 137 -2.86 -26.97 20.07
CA ALA A 137 -2.99 -28.06 19.11
C ALA A 137 -2.98 -27.55 17.65
N ALA A 138 -3.68 -26.45 17.36
CA ALA A 138 -3.65 -25.81 16.05
C ALA A 138 -2.22 -25.43 15.62
N LEU A 139 -1.44 -24.87 16.53
CA LEU A 139 -0.04 -24.53 16.30
C LEU A 139 0.83 -25.77 16.14
N ARG A 140 0.81 -26.67 17.13
CA ARG A 140 1.71 -27.84 17.17
C ARG A 140 1.47 -28.80 16.02
N ASP A 141 0.21 -29.13 15.76
CA ASP A 141 -0.17 -30.22 14.85
C ASP A 141 -0.40 -29.70 13.43
N TYR A 142 -0.91 -28.47 13.29
CA TYR A 142 -1.34 -27.92 12.01
C TYR A 142 -0.57 -26.66 11.57
N GLY A 143 0.43 -26.23 12.36
CA GLY A 143 1.29 -25.09 12.05
C GLY A 143 0.58 -23.74 12.16
N LEU A 144 -0.67 -23.71 12.64
CA LEU A 144 -1.49 -22.51 12.64
C LEU A 144 -1.11 -21.59 13.81
N LYS A 145 -0.21 -20.65 13.55
CA LYS A 145 0.21 -19.62 14.51
C LYS A 145 -0.80 -18.48 14.56
N TRP A 146 -1.64 -18.47 15.59
CA TRP A 146 -2.55 -17.37 15.91
C TRP A 146 -2.17 -16.71 17.23
N ASP A 147 -1.90 -15.40 17.18
CA ASP A 147 -1.55 -14.60 18.37
C ASP A 147 -2.76 -14.28 19.26
N SER A 148 -3.98 -14.53 18.77
CA SER A 148 -5.24 -14.32 19.47
C SER A 148 -6.12 -15.57 19.41
N LEU A 149 -6.86 -15.83 20.50
CA LEU A 149 -7.83 -16.92 20.59
C LEU A 149 -9.09 -16.72 19.74
N ASP A 150 -9.28 -15.57 19.11
CA ASP A 150 -10.45 -15.28 18.27
C ASP A 150 -10.69 -16.36 17.19
N GLN A 151 -9.64 -16.85 16.54
CA GLN A 151 -9.77 -17.85 15.49
C GLN A 151 -10.22 -19.21 15.99
N VAL A 152 -9.79 -19.61 17.19
CA VAL A 152 -10.24 -20.83 17.85
C VAL A 152 -11.67 -20.66 18.36
N ARG A 153 -11.97 -19.54 19.02
CA ARG A 153 -13.32 -19.22 19.52
C ARG A 153 -14.36 -19.26 18.41
N ARG A 154 -14.08 -18.70 17.23
CA ARG A 154 -15.00 -18.76 16.08
C ARG A 154 -15.31 -20.19 15.63
N ARG A 155 -14.30 -21.06 15.56
CA ARG A 155 -14.50 -22.48 15.22
C ARG A 155 -15.37 -23.17 16.25
N VAL A 156 -15.06 -22.97 17.54
CA VAL A 156 -15.85 -23.50 18.65
C VAL A 156 -17.30 -23.00 18.62
N TYR A 157 -17.53 -21.74 18.26
CA TYR A 157 -18.89 -21.21 18.08
C TYR A 157 -19.68 -21.99 17.02
N TRP A 158 -19.07 -22.29 15.86
CA TRP A 158 -19.70 -23.11 14.82
C TRP A 158 -19.95 -24.55 15.28
N LEU A 159 -18.99 -25.17 15.96
CA LEU A 159 -19.15 -26.53 16.52
C LEU A 159 -20.29 -26.58 17.55
N ARG A 160 -20.39 -25.57 18.42
CA ARG A 160 -21.48 -25.45 19.40
C ARG A 160 -22.82 -25.23 18.72
N ALA A 161 -22.89 -24.35 17.72
CA ALA A 161 -24.12 -24.07 16.99
C ALA A 161 -24.63 -25.29 16.22
N ALA A 162 -23.74 -26.13 15.68
CA ALA A 162 -24.11 -27.38 15.02
C ALA A 162 -24.47 -28.52 16.01
N GLY A 163 -24.29 -28.29 17.31
CA GLY A 163 -24.60 -29.24 18.37
C GLY A 163 -23.64 -30.44 18.44
N VAL A 164 -22.43 -30.32 17.90
CA VAL A 164 -21.45 -31.43 17.86
C VAL A 164 -20.48 -31.43 19.05
N VAL A 165 -20.50 -30.38 19.87
CA VAL A 165 -19.71 -30.28 21.09
C VAL A 165 -20.54 -29.70 22.24
N ASP A 166 -20.21 -30.14 23.44
CA ASP A 166 -20.72 -29.56 24.68
C ASP A 166 -19.72 -28.53 25.23
N TYR A 167 -20.22 -27.49 25.89
CA TYR A 167 -19.40 -26.45 26.51
C TYR A 167 -19.69 -26.39 28.00
N TRP A 168 -18.72 -26.77 28.82
CA TRP A 168 -18.85 -26.84 30.28
C TRP A 168 -18.50 -25.51 30.94
N SER A 169 -19.01 -25.27 32.15
CA SER A 169 -18.83 -24.02 32.89
C SER A 169 -17.37 -23.70 33.23
N ASN A 170 -16.49 -24.71 33.25
CA ASN A 170 -15.05 -24.56 33.43
C ASN A 170 -14.30 -24.20 32.13
N GLY A 171 -15.02 -23.86 31.05
CA GLY A 171 -14.43 -23.47 29.78
C GLY A 171 -13.94 -24.62 28.90
N ARG A 172 -14.20 -25.87 29.29
CA ARG A 172 -13.85 -27.05 28.48
C ARG A 172 -14.90 -27.30 27.41
N ILE A 173 -14.40 -27.64 26.22
CA ILE A 173 -15.17 -28.04 25.05
C ILE A 173 -15.03 -29.56 24.97
N LEU A 174 -16.13 -30.30 24.82
CA LEU A 174 -16.11 -31.76 24.78
C LEU A 174 -16.83 -32.29 23.55
N LEU A 175 -16.26 -33.32 22.92
CA LEU A 175 -16.89 -34.01 21.80
C LEU A 175 -18.08 -34.85 22.30
N ASN A 176 -19.29 -34.55 21.80
CA ASN A 176 -20.49 -35.33 22.14
C ASN A 176 -20.78 -36.43 21.11
N GLU A 177 -21.77 -37.28 21.36
CA GLU A 177 -22.11 -38.42 20.50
C GLU A 177 -22.48 -38.02 19.07
N ARG A 178 -23.18 -36.88 18.90
CA ARG A 178 -23.49 -36.33 17.58
C ARG A 178 -22.21 -35.91 16.84
N GLY A 179 -21.27 -35.31 17.56
CA GLY A 179 -19.96 -34.94 17.03
C GLY A 179 -19.11 -36.14 16.64
N ARG A 180 -19.07 -37.22 17.44
CA ARG A 180 -18.33 -38.45 17.11
C ARG A 180 -18.80 -39.05 15.77
N ARG A 181 -20.11 -39.23 15.62
CA ARG A 181 -20.70 -39.76 14.37
C ARG A 181 -20.48 -38.86 13.17
N PHE A 182 -20.46 -37.54 13.39
CA PHE A 182 -20.14 -36.60 12.33
C PHE A 182 -18.67 -36.70 11.93
N LEU A 183 -17.76 -36.81 12.90
CA LEU A 183 -16.32 -36.89 12.69
C LEU A 183 -15.92 -38.14 11.88
N GLU A 184 -16.57 -39.28 12.11
CA GLU A 184 -16.36 -40.53 11.35
C GLU A 184 -16.62 -40.37 9.84
N ARG A 185 -17.36 -39.35 9.43
CA ARG A 185 -17.74 -39.06 8.05
C ARG A 185 -16.93 -37.93 7.42
N LEU A 186 -15.96 -37.36 8.15
CA LEU A 186 -15.10 -36.28 7.66
C LEU A 186 -13.75 -36.80 7.21
N GLU A 187 -13.29 -36.32 6.06
CA GLU A 187 -11.91 -36.49 5.62
C GLU A 187 -11.01 -35.42 6.25
N LEU A 188 -10.35 -35.78 7.34
CA LEU A 188 -9.45 -34.88 8.06
C LEU A 188 -8.11 -34.75 7.34
N ALA A 189 -7.48 -33.57 7.45
CA ALA A 189 -6.10 -33.41 7.03
C ALA A 189 -5.16 -34.23 7.93
N ASP A 190 -4.31 -35.06 7.32
CA ASP A 190 -3.27 -35.79 8.03
C ASP A 190 -2.15 -34.81 8.45
N ALA A 191 -2.07 -34.55 9.76
CA ALA A 191 -1.12 -33.63 10.36
C ALA A 191 0.34 -33.96 10.04
N GLU A 192 0.69 -35.24 9.90
CA GLU A 192 2.07 -35.69 9.60
C GLU A 192 2.43 -35.46 8.13
N GLN A 193 1.43 -35.43 7.26
CA GLN A 193 1.63 -35.10 5.85
C GLN A 193 1.63 -33.60 5.58
N LEU A 194 1.37 -32.77 6.59
CA LEU A 194 1.36 -31.33 6.41
C LEU A 194 2.79 -30.78 6.23
N PRO A 195 2.99 -29.79 5.35
CA PRO A 195 4.33 -29.32 5.01
C PRO A 195 5.18 -28.78 6.18
N HIS A 196 4.57 -28.35 7.29
CA HIS A 196 5.32 -27.89 8.48
C HIS A 196 5.82 -29.03 9.38
N ARG A 197 5.28 -30.24 9.19
CA ARG A 197 5.68 -31.46 9.88
C ARG A 197 6.41 -32.47 8.98
N ARG A 198 6.23 -32.38 7.65
CA ARG A 198 6.96 -33.23 6.71
C ARG A 198 8.46 -33.03 6.91
N PRO A 199 9.23 -34.08 7.23
CA PRO A 199 10.66 -34.03 7.07
C PRO A 199 10.97 -33.80 5.58
N SER A 200 11.93 -32.92 5.27
CA SER A 200 12.40 -32.73 3.90
C SER A 200 12.74 -34.09 3.31
N SER A 201 12.00 -34.49 2.26
CA SER A 201 12.28 -35.73 1.58
C SER A 201 13.70 -35.66 1.01
N PRO A 202 14.55 -36.69 1.19
CA PRO A 202 15.93 -36.65 0.73
C PRO A 202 16.04 -36.58 -0.80
N GLN A 203 14.97 -36.95 -1.52
CA GLN A 203 14.88 -36.85 -2.96
C GLN A 203 13.98 -35.67 -3.35
N PRO A 204 14.46 -34.72 -4.18
CA PRO A 204 13.65 -33.60 -4.63
C PRO A 204 12.46 -34.10 -5.46
N PRO A 205 11.30 -33.43 -5.40
CA PRO A 205 10.14 -33.81 -6.20
C PRO A 205 10.48 -33.74 -7.68
N GLU A 206 10.07 -34.78 -8.42
CA GLU A 206 10.23 -34.83 -9.87
C GLU A 206 9.29 -33.82 -10.51
N LEU A 207 9.85 -32.94 -11.36
CA LEU A 207 9.06 -31.94 -12.08
C LEU A 207 8.57 -32.54 -13.40
N PRO A 208 7.37 -32.17 -13.87
CA PRO A 208 6.92 -32.55 -15.20
C PRO A 208 7.91 -32.01 -16.25
N PRO A 209 8.14 -32.77 -17.34
CA PRO A 209 9.08 -32.39 -18.37
C PRO A 209 8.65 -31.08 -19.03
N THR A 210 9.58 -30.14 -19.15
CA THR A 210 9.33 -28.84 -19.78
C THR A 210 9.16 -29.00 -21.30
N PRO A 211 8.13 -28.40 -21.93
CA PRO A 211 7.98 -28.41 -23.38
C PRO A 211 9.22 -27.83 -24.08
N ALA A 212 9.65 -28.43 -25.19
CA ALA A 212 10.90 -28.06 -25.87
C ALA A 212 11.03 -26.55 -26.19
N PRO A 213 10.00 -25.86 -26.73
CA PRO A 213 10.10 -24.41 -26.97
C PRO A 213 10.36 -23.59 -25.71
N LEU A 214 9.75 -24.02 -24.59
CA LEU A 214 9.88 -23.36 -23.29
C LEU A 214 11.23 -23.66 -22.63
N ALA A 215 11.73 -24.89 -22.79
CA ALA A 215 13.06 -25.29 -22.34
C ALA A 215 14.15 -24.45 -23.02
N SER A 216 14.12 -24.34 -24.36
CA SER A 216 15.05 -23.48 -25.11
C SER A 216 14.96 -22.02 -24.68
N GLY A 217 13.75 -21.49 -24.48
CA GLY A 217 13.57 -20.12 -24.00
C GLY A 217 14.15 -19.87 -22.60
N LEU A 218 14.13 -20.87 -21.71
CA LEU A 218 14.76 -20.79 -20.38
C LEU A 218 16.29 -20.91 -20.45
N GLU A 219 16.82 -21.77 -21.32
CA GLU A 219 18.27 -21.93 -21.52
C GLU A 219 18.92 -20.69 -22.15
N GLU A 220 18.23 -20.03 -23.08
CA GLU A 220 18.72 -18.84 -23.79
C GLU A 220 18.57 -17.53 -22.98
N ALA A 221 17.82 -17.56 -21.86
CA ALA A 221 17.53 -16.37 -21.06
C ALA A 221 18.76 -15.89 -20.25
N GLY A 222 19.61 -15.09 -20.91
CA GLY A 222 20.74 -14.40 -20.29
C GLY A 222 20.33 -13.26 -19.35
N GLN A 223 21.30 -12.74 -18.58
CA GLN A 223 21.04 -11.71 -17.55
C GLN A 223 20.39 -10.43 -18.11
N ASP A 224 20.73 -10.01 -19.33
CA ASP A 224 20.11 -8.83 -19.94
C ASP A 224 18.64 -9.07 -20.30
N ALA A 225 18.31 -10.26 -20.80
CA ALA A 225 16.92 -10.67 -21.01
C ALA A 225 16.16 -10.64 -19.68
N LEU A 226 16.75 -11.18 -18.61
CA LEU A 226 16.17 -11.20 -17.27
C LEU A 226 15.96 -9.80 -16.68
N ARG A 227 16.89 -8.85 -16.92
CA ARG A 227 16.76 -7.43 -16.52
C ARG A 227 15.68 -6.69 -17.30
N SER A 228 15.50 -7.03 -18.59
CA SER A 228 14.53 -6.39 -19.47
C SER A 228 13.07 -6.83 -19.24
N ARG A 229 12.85 -7.85 -18.38
CA ARG A 229 11.52 -8.36 -18.06
C ARG A 229 10.60 -7.28 -17.50
N LYS A 230 9.31 -7.40 -17.79
CA LYS A 230 8.30 -6.44 -17.33
C LYS A 230 8.04 -6.60 -15.84
N ARG A 231 8.05 -5.50 -15.09
CA ARG A 231 7.73 -5.51 -13.65
C ARG A 231 6.24 -5.76 -13.39
N LEU A 232 5.39 -5.16 -14.23
CA LEU A 232 3.94 -5.18 -14.10
C LEU A 232 3.34 -6.34 -14.88
N VAL A 233 2.52 -7.15 -14.22
CA VAL A 233 1.70 -8.17 -14.88
C VAL A 233 0.49 -7.54 -15.59
N GLY A 234 0.02 -6.38 -15.12
CA GLY A 234 -1.16 -5.70 -15.68
C GLY A 234 -2.49 -6.30 -15.21
N TYR A 235 -3.58 -5.85 -15.83
CA TYR A 235 -4.92 -6.37 -15.56
C TYR A 235 -5.23 -7.52 -16.52
N ILE A 236 -5.74 -8.63 -16.00
CA ILE A 236 -6.17 -9.80 -16.78
C ILE A 236 -7.57 -10.20 -16.28
N ALA A 237 -8.51 -10.37 -17.20
CA ALA A 237 -9.84 -10.91 -16.90
C ALA A 237 -9.71 -12.30 -16.24
N GLY A 238 -10.36 -12.51 -15.10
CA GLY A 238 -10.19 -13.75 -14.31
C GLY A 238 -8.92 -13.81 -13.46
N GLY A 239 -8.05 -12.79 -13.51
CA GLY A 239 -6.81 -12.68 -12.74
C GLY A 239 -5.62 -13.41 -13.38
N VAL A 240 -4.53 -13.54 -12.62
CA VAL A 240 -3.31 -14.25 -13.06
C VAL A 240 -3.39 -15.77 -12.81
N ARG A 241 -4.61 -16.29 -12.65
CA ARG A 241 -4.85 -17.70 -12.37
C ARG A 241 -4.55 -18.55 -13.59
N VAL A 242 -3.98 -19.73 -13.40
CA VAL A 242 -3.52 -20.56 -14.53
C VAL A 242 -4.71 -21.03 -15.38
N ASP A 243 -5.84 -21.36 -14.76
CA ASP A 243 -7.08 -21.72 -15.45
C ASP A 243 -7.61 -20.58 -16.32
N ALA A 244 -7.55 -19.34 -15.81
CA ALA A 244 -7.97 -18.15 -16.55
C ALA A 244 -7.03 -17.86 -17.72
N LEU A 245 -5.72 -17.91 -17.49
CA LEU A 245 -4.72 -17.74 -18.53
C LEU A 245 -4.86 -18.79 -19.63
N ALA A 246 -5.06 -20.06 -19.27
CA ALA A 246 -5.27 -21.13 -20.24
C ALA A 246 -6.53 -20.90 -21.09
N ARG A 247 -7.66 -20.52 -20.48
CA ARG A 247 -8.89 -20.19 -21.22
C ARG A 247 -8.69 -19.04 -22.19
N LEU A 248 -8.01 -17.97 -21.76
CA LEU A 248 -7.73 -16.79 -22.58
C LEU A 248 -6.80 -17.10 -23.77
N VAL A 249 -5.74 -17.89 -23.54
CA VAL A 249 -4.84 -18.31 -24.63
C VAL A 249 -5.56 -19.26 -25.58
N ASN A 250 -6.36 -20.20 -25.05
CA ASN A 250 -7.11 -21.17 -25.86
C ASN A 250 -8.15 -20.49 -26.76
N ALA A 251 -8.76 -19.39 -26.30
CA ALA A 251 -9.65 -18.59 -27.14
C ALA A 251 -8.94 -18.00 -28.38
N ALA A 252 -7.63 -17.78 -28.31
CA ALA A 252 -6.82 -17.29 -29.42
C ALA A 252 -6.19 -18.42 -30.27
N VAL A 253 -6.66 -19.66 -30.16
CA VAL A 253 -6.19 -20.81 -30.97
C VAL A 253 -7.28 -21.22 -31.98
N PRO A 254 -6.98 -21.29 -33.30
CA PRO A 254 -5.71 -20.94 -33.95
C PRO A 254 -5.52 -19.42 -34.12
N SER A 255 -6.62 -18.68 -34.22
CA SER A 255 -6.64 -17.22 -34.23
C SER A 255 -8.02 -16.71 -33.83
N ILE A 256 -8.08 -15.50 -33.29
CA ILE A 256 -9.31 -14.81 -32.89
C ILE A 256 -9.23 -13.32 -33.23
N ASP A 257 -10.36 -12.76 -33.63
CA ASP A 257 -10.50 -11.37 -33.98
C ASP A 257 -10.66 -10.53 -32.70
N ARG A 258 -10.30 -9.24 -32.72
CA ARG A 258 -10.39 -8.40 -31.51
C ARG A 258 -11.81 -8.36 -30.96
N GLY A 259 -12.82 -8.17 -31.82
CA GLY A 259 -14.23 -8.15 -31.42
C GLY A 259 -14.64 -9.45 -30.72
N ASP A 260 -14.36 -10.59 -31.35
CA ASP A 260 -14.71 -11.91 -30.80
C ASP A 260 -13.96 -12.21 -29.50
N PHE A 261 -12.72 -11.75 -29.35
CA PHE A 261 -11.96 -11.89 -28.11
C PHE A 261 -12.58 -11.06 -26.97
N LEU A 262 -13.05 -9.84 -27.28
CA LEU A 262 -13.74 -8.99 -26.33
C LEU A 262 -15.04 -9.65 -25.87
N ASP A 263 -15.84 -10.15 -26.81
CA ASP A 263 -17.09 -10.84 -26.54
C ASP A 263 -16.89 -12.12 -25.72
N PHE A 264 -15.86 -12.91 -26.04
CA PHE A 264 -15.45 -14.06 -25.24
C PHE A 264 -15.15 -13.65 -23.80
N CYS A 265 -14.35 -12.59 -23.59
CA CYS A 265 -14.02 -12.14 -22.24
C CYS A 265 -15.24 -11.63 -21.47
N VAL A 266 -16.14 -10.91 -22.14
CA VAL A 266 -17.39 -10.42 -21.55
C VAL A 266 -18.27 -11.60 -21.14
N GLY A 267 -18.42 -12.62 -21.99
CA GLY A 267 -19.22 -13.81 -21.73
C GLY A 267 -18.64 -14.73 -20.65
N GLU A 268 -17.35 -15.06 -20.75
CA GLU A 268 -16.69 -16.03 -19.88
C GLU A 268 -16.35 -15.45 -18.49
N PHE A 269 -15.89 -14.19 -18.43
CA PHE A 269 -15.38 -13.58 -17.20
C PHE A 269 -16.27 -12.46 -16.64
N GLY A 270 -17.34 -12.07 -17.35
CA GLY A 270 -18.26 -11.02 -16.89
C GLY A 270 -17.59 -9.66 -16.75
N VAL A 271 -16.62 -9.34 -17.62
CA VAL A 271 -15.89 -8.06 -17.60
C VAL A 271 -16.49 -7.07 -18.59
N ARG A 272 -16.14 -5.78 -18.45
CA ARG A 272 -16.51 -4.77 -19.46
C ARG A 272 -15.62 -4.95 -20.69
N GLU A 273 -16.13 -4.56 -21.84
CA GLU A 273 -15.38 -4.55 -23.11
C GLU A 273 -14.03 -3.81 -22.99
N SER A 274 -14.01 -2.65 -22.34
CA SER A 274 -12.75 -1.92 -22.08
C SER A 274 -11.74 -2.67 -21.19
N SER A 275 -12.23 -3.55 -20.31
CA SER A 275 -11.38 -4.41 -19.46
C SER A 275 -10.92 -5.66 -20.20
N ALA A 276 -11.75 -6.19 -21.11
CA ALA A 276 -11.36 -7.24 -22.03
C ALA A 276 -10.28 -6.74 -23.01
N ASP A 277 -10.39 -5.51 -23.48
CA ASP A 277 -9.39 -4.90 -24.36
C ASP A 277 -8.04 -4.71 -23.65
N GLN A 278 -8.09 -4.24 -22.40
CA GLN A 278 -6.91 -4.18 -21.55
C GLN A 278 -6.28 -5.56 -21.33
N THR A 279 -7.11 -6.60 -21.18
CA THR A 279 -6.66 -7.99 -21.04
C THR A 279 -5.91 -8.44 -22.30
N LEU A 280 -6.45 -8.19 -23.49
CA LEU A 280 -5.78 -8.50 -24.76
C LEU A 280 -4.42 -7.79 -24.87
N GLY A 281 -4.37 -6.50 -24.53
CA GLY A 281 -3.13 -5.73 -24.49
C GLY A 281 -2.11 -6.31 -23.50
N THR A 282 -2.58 -6.77 -22.33
CA THR A 282 -1.74 -7.41 -21.33
C THR A 282 -1.23 -8.79 -21.78
N LEU A 283 -2.07 -9.65 -22.37
CA LEU A 283 -1.64 -10.96 -22.90
C LEU A 283 -0.59 -10.80 -24.00
N LYS A 284 -0.78 -9.81 -24.88
CA LYS A 284 0.23 -9.43 -25.89
C LYS A 284 1.52 -8.97 -25.24
N ALA A 285 1.43 -8.11 -24.23
CA ALA A 285 2.56 -7.61 -23.48
C ALA A 285 3.34 -8.70 -22.73
N LEU A 286 2.67 -9.75 -22.27
CA LEU A 286 3.23 -10.92 -21.60
C LEU A 286 3.67 -12.01 -22.58
N GLY A 287 3.53 -11.81 -23.90
CA GLY A 287 3.93 -12.79 -24.91
C GLY A 287 3.10 -14.07 -24.91
N LEU A 288 1.89 -14.03 -24.36
CA LEU A 288 0.92 -15.14 -24.38
C LEU A 288 0.15 -15.19 -25.71
N VAL A 289 -0.07 -14.03 -26.32
CA VAL A 289 -0.78 -13.87 -27.59
C VAL A 289 0.02 -12.92 -28.50
N GLY A 290 0.12 -13.24 -29.78
CA GLY A 290 0.72 -12.41 -30.82
C GLY A 290 -0.34 -11.82 -31.75
N GLN A 291 -0.03 -10.68 -32.38
CA GLN A 291 -0.89 -10.12 -33.42
C GLN A 291 -0.44 -10.67 -34.78
N VAL A 292 -1.33 -11.40 -35.46
CA VAL A 292 -1.06 -12.10 -36.73
C VAL A 292 -1.75 -11.44 -37.94
N GLY A 293 -2.65 -10.50 -37.70
CA GLY A 293 -3.29 -9.67 -38.73
C GLY A 293 -3.62 -8.27 -38.22
N THR A 294 -4.31 -7.46 -39.04
CA THR A 294 -4.68 -6.08 -38.67
C THR A 294 -5.53 -6.05 -37.39
N ASP A 295 -6.46 -7.00 -37.25
CA ASP A 295 -7.34 -7.14 -36.07
C ASP A 295 -7.43 -8.59 -35.56
N ALA A 296 -6.48 -9.45 -35.95
CA ALA A 296 -6.46 -10.86 -35.62
C ALA A 296 -5.26 -11.21 -34.72
N PHE A 297 -5.50 -12.08 -33.74
CA PHE A 297 -4.59 -12.45 -32.66
C PHE A 297 -4.50 -13.96 -32.55
N ALA A 298 -3.32 -14.50 -32.28
CA ALA A 298 -3.10 -15.93 -32.12
C ALA A 298 -2.25 -16.22 -30.89
N ALA A 299 -2.45 -17.37 -30.24
CA ALA A 299 -1.53 -17.82 -29.19
C ALA A 299 -0.09 -17.89 -29.72
N THR A 300 0.90 -17.45 -28.94
CA THR A 300 2.31 -17.62 -29.32
C THR A 300 2.73 -19.08 -29.23
N ASP A 301 3.80 -19.47 -29.93
CA ASP A 301 4.30 -20.87 -29.91
C ASP A 301 4.59 -21.35 -28.48
N LEU A 302 5.16 -20.48 -27.63
CA LEU A 302 5.38 -20.78 -26.21
C LEU A 302 4.05 -21.03 -25.48
N ALA A 303 3.06 -20.16 -25.65
CA ALA A 303 1.78 -20.28 -24.96
C ALA A 303 0.96 -21.48 -25.46
N ALA A 304 1.00 -21.77 -26.75
CA ALA A 304 0.40 -22.96 -27.34
C ALA A 304 1.06 -24.25 -26.81
N SER A 305 2.39 -24.26 -26.63
CA SER A 305 3.09 -25.40 -26.03
C SER A 305 2.71 -25.65 -24.56
N CYS A 306 2.47 -24.59 -23.78
CA CYS A 306 1.99 -24.68 -22.40
C CYS A 306 0.54 -25.17 -22.33
N LEU A 307 -0.32 -24.75 -23.28
CA LEU A 307 -1.68 -25.28 -23.38
C LEU A 307 -1.68 -26.78 -23.71
N ALA A 308 -0.80 -27.20 -24.63
CA ALA A 308 -0.72 -28.58 -25.07
C ALA A 308 -0.20 -29.52 -23.97
N SER A 309 0.72 -29.06 -23.11
CA SER A 309 1.18 -29.86 -21.97
C SER A 309 0.08 -30.02 -20.90
N GLY A 310 -0.77 -29.00 -20.74
CA GLY A 310 -1.80 -28.97 -19.69
C GLY A 310 -1.22 -28.80 -18.28
N GLU A 311 0.09 -28.58 -18.16
CA GLU A 311 0.81 -28.52 -16.89
C GLU A 311 0.85 -27.08 -16.36
N PRO A 312 0.30 -26.81 -15.15
CA PRO A 312 0.23 -25.44 -14.63
C PRO A 312 1.60 -24.76 -14.45
N LEU A 313 2.64 -25.55 -14.19
CA LEU A 313 4.00 -25.05 -14.00
C LEU A 313 4.60 -24.43 -15.27
N ASP A 314 4.13 -24.83 -16.45
CA ASP A 314 4.64 -24.30 -17.72
C ASP A 314 4.18 -22.85 -17.94
N PHE A 315 2.97 -22.51 -17.49
CA PHE A 315 2.53 -21.11 -17.46
C PHE A 315 3.38 -20.27 -16.48
N VAL A 316 3.78 -20.83 -15.34
CA VAL A 316 4.68 -20.14 -14.40
C VAL A 316 6.06 -19.90 -15.03
N ARG A 317 6.62 -20.90 -15.71
CA ARG A 317 7.89 -20.80 -16.46
C ARG A 317 7.80 -19.77 -17.58
N LEU A 318 6.72 -19.76 -18.36
CA LEU A 318 6.49 -18.77 -19.42
C LEU A 318 6.41 -17.37 -18.83
N LEU A 319 5.62 -17.17 -17.77
CA LEU A 319 5.54 -15.89 -17.07
C LEU A 319 6.90 -15.48 -16.50
N HIS A 320 7.72 -16.41 -16.01
CA HIS A 320 9.06 -16.13 -15.51
C HIS A 320 9.97 -15.51 -16.60
N LEU A 321 9.84 -15.93 -17.86
CA LEU A 321 10.58 -15.34 -18.98
C LEU A 321 10.20 -13.88 -19.28
N ARG A 322 9.04 -13.43 -18.81
CA ARG A 322 8.43 -12.14 -19.22
C ARG A 322 8.21 -11.18 -18.06
N VAL A 323 8.05 -11.70 -16.86
CA VAL A 323 7.74 -10.96 -15.63
C VAL A 323 8.96 -10.92 -14.72
N ALA A 324 9.43 -9.71 -14.41
CA ALA A 324 10.61 -9.50 -13.60
C ALA A 324 10.40 -10.02 -12.17
N LEU A 325 11.47 -10.56 -11.60
CA LEU A 325 11.53 -11.04 -10.22
C LEU A 325 10.47 -12.12 -9.88
N LEU A 326 9.95 -12.87 -10.86
CA LEU A 326 8.97 -13.93 -10.55
C LEU A 326 9.67 -15.09 -9.83
N GLY A 327 10.73 -15.65 -10.42
CA GLY A 327 11.46 -16.78 -9.82
C GLY A 327 12.23 -16.37 -8.57
N GLU A 328 12.68 -15.12 -8.55
CA GLU A 328 13.41 -14.48 -7.45
C GLU A 328 12.50 -14.21 -6.25
N THR A 329 11.22 -13.85 -6.49
CA THR A 329 10.22 -13.80 -5.41
C THR A 329 10.01 -15.19 -4.81
N LEU A 330 9.93 -16.23 -5.65
CA LEU A 330 9.80 -17.60 -5.18
C LEU A 330 11.06 -18.04 -4.40
N ASP A 331 12.25 -17.68 -4.85
CA ASP A 331 13.51 -17.97 -4.15
C ASP A 331 13.61 -17.26 -2.79
N ALA A 332 13.20 -15.99 -2.72
CA ALA A 332 13.20 -15.22 -1.48
C ALA A 332 12.22 -15.74 -0.41
N LEU A 333 11.26 -16.59 -0.78
CA LEU A 333 10.37 -17.29 0.15
C LEU A 333 11.02 -18.48 0.86
N ALA A 334 12.33 -18.73 0.67
CA ALA A 334 13.07 -19.72 1.45
C ALA A 334 13.11 -19.39 2.95
N ASP A 335 13.11 -18.10 3.31
CA ASP A 335 13.36 -17.62 4.68
C ASP A 335 12.08 -17.42 5.53
N GLU A 336 10.95 -18.05 5.16
CA GLU A 336 9.61 -17.89 5.80
C GLU A 336 9.24 -16.43 6.14
N THR A 337 8.54 -15.74 5.24
CA THR A 337 8.33 -14.29 5.39
C THR A 337 6.91 -13.84 5.07
N ASP A 338 6.45 -12.75 5.70
CA ASP A 338 5.20 -12.11 5.30
C ASP A 338 5.41 -11.26 4.03
N THR A 339 4.30 -10.91 3.35
CA THR A 339 4.37 -10.19 2.07
C THR A 339 4.98 -8.78 2.19
N GLY A 340 4.88 -8.12 3.35
CA GLY A 340 5.49 -6.82 3.58
C GLY A 340 7.02 -6.92 3.67
N THR A 341 7.51 -7.84 4.50
CA THR A 341 8.95 -8.12 4.62
C THR A 341 9.54 -8.59 3.29
N LEU A 342 8.81 -9.42 2.53
CA LEU A 342 9.24 -9.87 1.19
C LEU A 342 9.47 -8.73 0.20
N VAL A 343 8.70 -7.63 0.27
CA VAL A 343 8.92 -6.44 -0.58
C VAL A 343 10.27 -5.80 -0.27
N HIS A 344 10.64 -5.70 1.01
CA HIS A 344 11.91 -5.14 1.44
C HIS A 344 13.09 -6.03 1.02
N VAL A 345 12.99 -7.34 1.24
CA VAL A 345 14.01 -8.32 0.83
C VAL A 345 14.29 -8.24 -0.68
N LEU A 346 13.24 -8.13 -1.50
CA LEU A 346 13.40 -8.02 -2.96
C LEU A 346 13.98 -6.66 -3.37
N ALA A 347 13.60 -5.58 -2.69
CA ALA A 347 14.15 -4.24 -2.97
C ALA A 347 15.63 -4.13 -2.59
N GLU A 348 16.07 -4.83 -1.55
CA GLU A 348 17.47 -4.92 -1.14
C GLU A 348 18.29 -5.80 -2.10
N ARG A 349 17.77 -6.99 -2.46
CA ARG A 349 18.48 -7.92 -3.37
C ARG A 349 18.51 -7.45 -4.83
N TYR A 350 17.53 -6.64 -5.24
CA TYR A 350 17.32 -6.20 -6.63
C TYR A 350 16.88 -4.73 -6.71
N PRO A 351 17.77 -3.77 -6.38
CA PRO A 351 17.43 -2.34 -6.31
C PRO A 351 16.93 -1.77 -7.65
N ASP A 352 17.42 -2.33 -8.77
CA ASP A 352 17.02 -1.94 -10.13
C ASP A 352 15.66 -2.48 -10.58
N ALA A 353 15.02 -3.34 -9.79
CA ALA A 353 13.75 -3.97 -10.13
C ALA A 353 12.70 -3.84 -9.02
N ARG A 354 12.62 -2.67 -8.36
CA ARG A 354 11.64 -2.42 -7.27
C ARG A 354 10.20 -2.79 -7.66
N LEU A 355 9.61 -3.66 -6.85
CA LEU A 355 8.21 -4.08 -6.95
C LEU A 355 7.35 -3.37 -5.91
N THR A 356 6.08 -3.14 -6.24
CA THR A 356 5.08 -2.69 -5.25
C THR A 356 4.57 -3.86 -4.41
N ARG A 357 3.93 -3.58 -3.27
CA ARG A 357 3.26 -4.61 -2.46
C ARG A 357 2.22 -5.40 -3.26
N ASP A 358 1.48 -4.73 -4.14
CA ASP A 358 0.49 -5.34 -5.03
C ASP A 358 1.14 -6.31 -6.02
N ASP A 359 2.32 -5.96 -6.55
CA ASP A 359 3.07 -6.79 -7.47
C ASP A 359 3.58 -8.07 -6.81
N VAL A 360 4.10 -7.96 -5.58
CA VAL A 360 4.52 -9.13 -4.78
C VAL A 360 3.30 -9.98 -4.40
N THR A 361 2.19 -9.35 -4.02
CA THR A 361 0.94 -10.06 -3.66
C THR A 361 0.41 -10.89 -4.82
N ARG A 362 0.43 -10.36 -6.06
CA ARG A 362 0.01 -11.10 -7.26
C ARG A 362 0.90 -12.31 -7.56
N ARG A 363 2.22 -12.18 -7.37
CA ARG A 363 3.18 -13.30 -7.55
C ARG A 363 2.95 -14.38 -6.50
N VAL A 364 2.81 -13.98 -5.23
CA VAL A 364 2.50 -14.89 -4.13
C VAL A 364 1.18 -15.63 -4.37
N ALA A 365 0.14 -14.94 -4.86
CA ALA A 365 -1.14 -15.58 -5.19
C ALA A 365 -0.99 -16.69 -6.24
N LEU A 366 -0.21 -16.44 -7.30
CA LEU A 366 0.11 -17.46 -8.32
C LEU A 366 0.85 -18.67 -7.71
N PHE A 367 1.82 -18.44 -6.81
CA PHE A 367 2.55 -19.54 -6.17
C PHE A 367 1.70 -20.36 -5.21
N LEU A 368 0.77 -19.71 -4.49
CA LEU A 368 -0.19 -20.39 -3.62
C LEU A 368 -1.15 -21.26 -4.43
N GLU A 369 -1.63 -20.75 -5.57
CA GLU A 369 -2.54 -21.48 -6.46
C GLU A 369 -1.88 -22.71 -7.09
N THR A 370 -0.61 -22.59 -7.47
CA THR A 370 0.17 -23.66 -8.14
C THR A 370 0.87 -24.60 -7.15
N GLY A 371 0.76 -24.37 -5.84
CA GLY A 371 1.41 -25.17 -4.81
C GLY A 371 2.93 -24.97 -4.70
N LEU A 372 3.49 -23.94 -5.36
CA LEU A 372 4.91 -23.57 -5.29
C LEU A 372 5.27 -22.86 -3.98
N ALA A 373 4.29 -22.20 -3.37
CA ALA A 373 4.41 -21.62 -2.05
C ALA A 373 3.18 -21.98 -1.24
N GLU A 374 3.29 -21.80 0.07
CA GLU A 374 2.19 -22.00 1.00
C GLU A 374 2.10 -20.85 2.00
N ARG A 375 0.90 -20.63 2.52
CA ARG A 375 0.63 -19.58 3.51
C ARG A 375 0.21 -20.19 4.83
N ILE A 376 0.91 -19.82 5.89
CA ILE A 376 0.62 -20.20 7.27
C ILE A 376 0.41 -18.91 8.07
N GLY A 377 -0.85 -18.61 8.41
CA GLY A 377 -1.19 -17.31 8.99
C GLY A 377 -0.88 -16.16 8.02
N GLN A 378 -0.02 -15.22 8.43
CA GLN A 378 0.49 -14.12 7.60
C GLN A 378 1.79 -14.46 6.87
N ILE A 379 2.46 -15.55 7.27
CA ILE A 379 3.75 -15.96 6.74
C ILE A 379 3.52 -16.79 5.48
N VAL A 380 4.36 -16.56 4.48
CA VAL A 380 4.41 -17.33 3.24
C VAL A 380 5.79 -17.96 3.13
N ARG A 381 5.84 -19.21 2.69
CA ARG A 381 7.10 -19.92 2.46
C ARG A 381 7.04 -20.78 1.21
N ARG A 382 8.20 -21.03 0.61
CA ARG A 382 8.35 -21.86 -0.58
C ARG A 382 8.16 -23.35 -0.22
N THR A 383 7.46 -24.11 -1.05
CA THR A 383 7.33 -25.58 -0.89
C THR A 383 8.53 -26.31 -1.50
N GLU A 384 8.68 -27.62 -1.26
CA GLU A 384 9.70 -28.44 -1.95
C GLU A 384 9.53 -28.44 -3.47
N LEU A 385 8.28 -28.39 -3.96
CA LEU A 385 7.98 -28.24 -5.39
C LEU A 385 8.46 -26.87 -5.90
N GLY A 386 8.22 -25.81 -5.13
CA GLY A 386 8.76 -24.48 -5.41
C GLY A 386 10.29 -24.46 -5.44
N ALA A 387 10.94 -25.15 -4.51
CA ALA A 387 12.40 -25.25 -4.47
C ALA A 387 12.95 -26.02 -5.67
N ALA A 388 12.30 -27.12 -6.07
CA ALA A 388 12.64 -27.84 -7.29
C ALA A 388 12.49 -26.96 -8.52
N LEU A 389 11.37 -26.23 -8.66
CA LEU A 389 11.17 -25.33 -9.79
C LEU A 389 12.23 -24.23 -9.85
N VAL A 390 12.50 -23.54 -8.72
CA VAL A 390 13.51 -22.47 -8.66
C VAL A 390 14.88 -22.94 -9.16
N ARG A 391 15.30 -24.17 -8.84
CA ARG A 391 16.58 -24.74 -9.32
C ARG A 391 16.64 -24.91 -10.84
N THR A 392 15.49 -24.93 -11.52
CA THR A 392 15.40 -25.04 -12.99
C THR A 392 15.25 -23.68 -13.69
N LEU A 393 15.07 -22.59 -12.94
CA LEU A 393 14.83 -21.27 -13.51
C LEU A 393 16.13 -20.44 -13.58
N PRO A 394 16.38 -19.72 -14.69
CA PRO A 394 17.46 -18.74 -14.76
C PRO A 394 17.10 -17.50 -13.92
N LEU A 395 17.74 -17.34 -12.76
CA LEU A 395 17.49 -16.20 -11.88
C LEU A 395 18.38 -14.99 -12.23
N LEU A 396 17.84 -13.80 -12.02
CA LEU A 396 18.59 -12.55 -12.06
C LEU A 396 19.65 -12.57 -10.96
N ALA A 397 20.89 -12.26 -11.34
CA ALA A 397 22.01 -12.16 -10.41
C ALA A 397 21.77 -11.03 -9.40
N ARG A 398 22.16 -11.27 -8.14
CA ARG A 398 22.13 -10.25 -7.09
C ARG A 398 23.24 -9.23 -7.36
N GLU A 399 22.96 -7.95 -7.11
CA GLU A 399 24.03 -6.96 -7.09
C GLU A 399 24.79 -7.09 -5.77
N ASP A 400 25.91 -7.82 -5.81
CA ASP A 400 26.79 -7.94 -4.65
C ASP A 400 27.40 -6.56 -4.32
N MET A 401 27.14 -6.08 -3.11
CA MET A 401 27.96 -5.07 -2.43
C MET A 401 29.40 -5.62 -2.30
N GLY A 402 30.33 -5.24 -3.18
CA GLY A 402 31.71 -5.75 -3.12
C GLY A 402 32.55 -5.12 -1.98
N PRO A 403 33.73 -5.68 -1.60
CA PRO A 403 34.23 -7.05 -1.72
C PRO A 403 34.47 -7.69 -0.33
N GLY A 404 33.98 -8.92 -0.16
CA GLY A 404 34.23 -9.74 1.03
C GLY A 404 34.06 -11.23 0.77
N ALA A 405 34.35 -11.70 -0.45
CA ALA A 405 34.37 -13.11 -0.77
C ALA A 405 35.56 -13.43 -1.70
N LEU A 406 36.36 -14.39 -1.27
CA LEU A 406 37.53 -14.92 -1.98
C LEU A 406 37.14 -15.48 -3.37
N PRO A 407 38.08 -15.47 -4.33
CA PRO A 407 37.79 -15.55 -5.76
C PRO A 407 37.47 -16.98 -6.25
N GLY A 408 36.47 -17.08 -7.12
CA GLY A 408 36.31 -18.24 -8.01
C GLY A 408 37.30 -18.20 -9.19
N PRO A 409 37.62 -19.36 -9.81
CA PRO A 409 38.49 -19.40 -10.98
C PRO A 409 37.74 -19.09 -12.29
N ARG A 410 37.95 -17.86 -12.75
CA ARG A 410 38.23 -17.34 -14.12
C ARG A 410 37.80 -18.10 -15.38
N GLY A 411 37.33 -17.30 -16.34
CA GLY A 411 37.62 -17.35 -17.79
C GLY A 411 36.90 -16.19 -18.51
N GLN A 412 37.46 -14.98 -18.62
CA GLN A 412 38.31 -14.41 -19.69
C GLN A 412 37.66 -14.17 -21.07
N ALA A 413 37.92 -12.95 -21.58
CA ALA A 413 37.69 -12.36 -22.93
C ALA A 413 36.35 -11.62 -23.14
N ASP A 414 36.26 -10.49 -23.85
CA ASP A 414 37.19 -9.41 -24.21
C ASP A 414 36.33 -8.22 -24.72
N GLY A 415 36.85 -6.99 -24.57
CA GLY A 415 36.49 -5.70 -25.22
C GLY A 415 35.23 -5.53 -26.09
N VAL A 416 34.49 -4.41 -25.95
CA VAL A 416 34.70 -3.14 -26.71
C VAL A 416 33.66 -2.09 -26.24
N ALA A 417 34.13 -0.84 -26.19
CA ALA A 417 33.43 0.37 -25.74
C ALA A 417 32.26 0.83 -26.64
N GLY A 418 31.25 1.45 -26.02
CA GLY A 418 30.22 2.26 -26.67
C GLY A 418 29.52 3.19 -25.68
N SER A 419 29.73 4.50 -25.83
CA SER A 419 29.23 5.59 -24.99
C SER A 419 27.70 5.72 -24.94
N PRO A 420 27.14 6.38 -23.90
CA PRO A 420 25.72 6.42 -23.62
C PRO A 420 25.00 7.52 -24.41
N SER A 421 23.75 7.28 -24.79
CA SER A 421 22.79 8.38 -24.97
C SER A 421 21.35 7.99 -24.66
N PRO A 422 20.55 8.98 -24.21
CA PRO A 422 19.46 8.78 -23.26
C PRO A 422 18.08 9.03 -23.87
N ALA A 423 17.05 8.31 -23.40
CA ALA A 423 15.64 8.72 -23.35
C ALA A 423 14.80 7.49 -22.94
N GLY A 424 13.88 7.51 -21.97
CA GLY A 424 13.36 8.63 -21.21
C GLY A 424 12.70 8.18 -19.89
N ALA A 425 12.88 9.04 -18.89
CA ALA A 425 11.88 9.57 -17.95
C ALA A 425 10.42 9.12 -18.18
N ASP A 426 9.56 8.96 -17.18
CA ASP A 426 9.62 9.18 -15.73
C ASP A 426 8.27 8.70 -15.18
N ARG A 427 8.29 7.87 -14.14
CA ARG A 427 7.18 7.81 -13.19
C ARG A 427 7.75 7.47 -11.81
N THR A 428 8.49 8.45 -11.30
CA THR A 428 9.04 8.54 -9.95
C THR A 428 8.06 8.07 -8.88
N VAL A 429 8.29 6.87 -8.33
CA VAL A 429 7.91 6.55 -6.96
C VAL A 429 8.73 7.50 -6.11
N ARG A 430 8.08 8.49 -5.48
CA ARG A 430 8.79 9.43 -4.61
C ARG A 430 9.34 8.63 -3.41
N PRO A 431 10.65 8.67 -3.14
CA PRO A 431 11.23 8.09 -1.93
C PRO A 431 10.56 8.70 -0.69
N ASP A 432 10.59 7.98 0.43
CA ASP A 432 10.16 8.52 1.72
C ASP A 432 10.90 9.86 1.96
N PRO A 433 10.20 10.96 2.34
CA PRO A 433 10.85 12.23 2.66
C PRO A 433 12.05 12.10 3.60
N ALA A 434 12.02 11.17 4.55
CA ALA A 434 13.13 10.93 5.47
C ALA A 434 14.35 10.26 4.80
N GLU A 435 14.11 9.29 3.90
CA GLU A 435 15.18 8.65 3.11
C GLU A 435 15.82 9.67 2.16
N ARG A 436 14.99 10.49 1.49
CA ARG A 436 15.48 11.54 0.59
C ARG A 436 16.27 12.61 1.33
N ALA A 437 15.82 12.98 2.54
CA ALA A 437 16.54 13.90 3.41
C ALA A 437 17.92 13.31 3.81
N ALA A 438 17.99 12.02 4.14
CA ALA A 438 19.24 11.35 4.47
C ALA A 438 20.23 11.31 3.28
N GLU A 439 19.75 11.03 2.06
CA GLU A 439 20.57 11.07 0.84
C GLU A 439 21.16 12.46 0.59
N VAL A 440 20.32 13.50 0.68
CA VAL A 440 20.73 14.90 0.48
C VAL A 440 21.72 15.33 1.56
N ALA A 441 21.45 15.00 2.82
CA ALA A 441 22.33 15.28 3.95
C ALA A 441 23.71 14.64 3.78
N ALA A 442 23.76 13.37 3.38
CA ALA A 442 25.02 12.67 3.14
C ALA A 442 25.80 13.30 1.97
N GLU A 443 25.11 13.76 0.93
CA GLU A 443 25.75 14.41 -0.22
C GLU A 443 26.33 15.79 0.13
N VAL A 444 25.62 16.59 0.93
CA VAL A 444 26.13 17.88 1.42
C VAL A 444 27.46 17.70 2.16
N VAL A 445 27.56 16.71 3.05
CA VAL A 445 28.79 16.45 3.81
C VAL A 445 29.92 15.98 2.91
N ARG A 446 29.66 15.06 1.96
CA ARG A 446 30.68 14.56 1.02
C ARG A 446 31.20 15.65 0.10
N ALA A 447 30.30 16.46 -0.45
CA ALA A 447 30.66 17.50 -1.41
C ALA A 447 31.43 18.66 -0.74
N ALA A 448 31.23 18.92 0.55
CA ALA A 448 31.92 19.99 1.27
C ALA A 448 33.45 19.85 1.32
N THR A 449 33.97 18.63 1.24
CA THR A 449 35.41 18.33 1.27
C THR A 449 36.01 18.06 -0.11
N ASP A 450 35.20 18.11 -1.18
CA ASP A 450 35.63 17.85 -2.55
C ASP A 450 36.01 19.18 -3.24
N SER A 451 37.20 19.70 -2.93
CA SER A 451 37.66 20.99 -3.47
C SER A 451 37.89 21.00 -4.98
N ALA A 452 37.87 19.83 -5.63
CA ALA A 452 37.95 19.70 -7.08
C ALA A 452 36.61 20.03 -7.78
N ASP A 453 35.48 20.00 -7.06
CA ASP A 453 34.13 20.19 -7.61
C ASP A 453 33.26 21.09 -6.70
N TYR A 454 33.57 22.39 -6.68
CA TYR A 454 32.80 23.38 -5.90
C TYR A 454 31.33 23.49 -6.36
N GLU A 455 31.05 23.24 -7.66
CA GLU A 455 29.70 23.29 -8.24
C GLU A 455 28.82 22.14 -7.74
N ARG A 456 29.40 20.97 -7.44
CA ARG A 456 28.71 19.88 -6.76
C ARG A 456 28.27 20.28 -5.35
N PHE A 457 29.10 21.00 -4.60
CA PHE A 457 28.72 21.46 -3.26
C PHE A 457 27.62 22.52 -3.30
N GLU A 458 27.69 23.48 -4.23
CA GLU A 458 26.63 24.47 -4.45
C GLU A 458 25.28 23.80 -4.76
N ARG A 459 25.27 22.79 -5.65
CA ARG A 459 24.05 22.01 -5.97
C ARG A 459 23.53 21.22 -4.77
N ALA A 460 24.42 20.63 -3.96
CA ALA A 460 24.05 19.90 -2.77
C ALA A 460 23.41 20.83 -1.72
N VAL A 461 23.96 22.03 -1.51
CA VAL A 461 23.41 23.05 -0.62
C VAL A 461 22.03 23.53 -1.11
N ALA A 462 21.87 23.78 -2.41
CA ALA A 462 20.58 24.14 -2.98
C ALA A 462 19.53 23.02 -2.79
N ALA A 463 19.91 21.75 -3.00
CA ALA A 463 19.04 20.60 -2.74
C ALA A 463 18.65 20.46 -1.26
N ALA A 464 19.56 20.77 -0.33
CA ALA A 464 19.28 20.78 1.10
C ALA A 464 18.22 21.82 1.46
N PHE A 465 18.36 23.07 1.00
CA PHE A 465 17.36 24.10 1.27
C PHE A 465 15.99 23.80 0.64
N ARG A 466 15.95 23.20 -0.56
CA ARG A 466 14.69 22.69 -1.13
C ARG A 466 14.05 21.61 -0.27
N THR A 467 14.86 20.73 0.31
CA THR A 467 14.39 19.64 1.19
C THR A 467 13.84 20.19 2.50
N LEU A 468 14.36 21.32 2.99
CA LEU A 468 13.80 22.08 4.10
C LEU A 468 12.48 22.82 3.74
N GLY A 469 11.96 22.67 2.51
CA GLY A 469 10.74 23.33 2.08
C GLY A 469 10.91 24.83 1.79
N VAL A 470 12.13 25.28 1.51
CA VAL A 470 12.46 26.67 1.17
C VAL A 470 12.51 26.83 -0.37
N GLU A 471 12.03 27.97 -0.88
CA GLU A 471 12.13 28.31 -2.31
C GLU A 471 13.59 28.68 -2.62
N VAL A 472 14.16 28.13 -3.71
CA VAL A 472 15.56 28.33 -4.08
C VAL A 472 15.66 28.86 -5.52
N GLU A 473 16.29 30.02 -5.69
CA GLU A 473 16.65 30.62 -6.97
C GLU A 473 18.14 30.34 -7.28
N GLU A 474 18.39 29.62 -8.39
CA GLU A 474 19.74 29.40 -8.92
C GLU A 474 19.98 30.35 -10.10
N HIS A 475 21.04 31.15 -10.05
CA HIS A 475 21.44 31.99 -11.16
C HIS A 475 22.56 31.28 -11.93
N SER A 476 22.32 30.84 -13.18
CA SER A 476 23.33 30.14 -13.98
C SER A 476 24.17 31.11 -14.82
N GLY A 477 25.49 31.04 -14.67
CA GLY A 477 26.48 31.67 -15.56
C GLY A 477 27.90 31.14 -15.29
N PRO A 478 28.82 31.17 -16.27
CA PRO A 478 30.18 30.68 -16.07
C PRO A 478 30.86 31.48 -14.95
N LYS A 479 31.30 30.77 -13.90
CA LYS A 479 31.89 31.30 -12.65
C LYS A 479 30.95 32.06 -11.70
N LYS A 480 29.63 31.84 -11.77
CA LYS A 480 28.65 32.51 -10.89
C LYS A 480 27.41 31.62 -10.63
N THR A 481 27.53 30.53 -9.89
CA THR A 481 26.33 29.87 -9.34
C THR A 481 26.03 30.45 -7.96
N ASP A 482 25.36 31.59 -7.99
CA ASP A 482 24.89 32.31 -6.82
C ASP A 482 23.54 31.68 -6.36
N VAL A 483 23.48 31.10 -5.15
CA VAL A 483 22.25 30.51 -4.58
C VAL A 483 21.52 31.56 -3.74
N VAL A 484 20.24 31.80 -3.99
CA VAL A 484 19.39 32.66 -3.17
C VAL A 484 18.20 31.86 -2.67
N VAL A 485 17.91 31.93 -1.38
CA VAL A 485 16.79 31.22 -0.76
C VAL A 485 15.73 32.20 -0.27
N GLU A 486 14.46 31.86 -0.50
CA GLU A 486 13.29 32.64 -0.10
C GLU A 486 12.45 31.87 0.91
N LEU A 487 12.39 32.39 2.14
CA LEU A 487 11.57 31.82 3.21
C LEU A 487 10.26 32.60 3.34
N TRP A 488 9.14 31.92 3.11
CA TRP A 488 7.82 32.51 3.33
C TRP A 488 7.61 32.83 4.82
N GLN A 489 7.29 34.09 5.14
CA GLN A 489 7.04 34.53 6.52
C GLN A 489 5.54 34.76 6.75
N SER A 490 4.88 35.40 5.79
CA SER A 490 3.46 35.68 5.78
C SER A 490 2.97 35.92 4.35
N PRO A 491 1.66 36.05 4.10
CA PRO A 491 1.14 36.32 2.74
C PRO A 491 1.72 37.56 2.06
N VAL A 492 2.26 38.50 2.84
CA VAL A 492 2.80 39.79 2.37
C VAL A 492 4.31 39.93 2.60
N SER A 493 4.97 38.90 3.13
CA SER A 493 6.38 38.99 3.53
C SER A 493 7.15 37.71 3.22
N ARG A 494 8.29 37.87 2.55
CA ARG A 494 9.29 36.82 2.31
C ARG A 494 10.66 37.29 2.80
N LEU A 495 11.43 36.38 3.39
CA LEU A 495 12.81 36.63 3.77
C LEU A 495 13.74 36.08 2.67
N ARG A 496 14.43 36.98 1.96
CA ARG A 496 15.48 36.63 1.00
C ARG A 496 16.83 36.51 1.69
N VAL A 497 17.54 35.41 1.47
CA VAL A 497 18.88 35.14 1.99
C VAL A 497 19.80 34.72 0.86
N ALA A 498 20.96 35.36 0.75
CA ALA A 498 22.01 34.96 -0.19
C ALA A 498 22.83 33.83 0.44
N VAL A 499 23.10 32.76 -0.30
CA VAL A 499 23.85 31.59 0.18
C VAL A 499 25.13 31.47 -0.64
N GLU A 500 26.27 31.46 0.06
CA GLU A 500 27.58 31.18 -0.52
C GLU A 500 28.06 29.81 -0.03
N ALA A 501 28.48 28.93 -0.94
CA ALA A 501 29.09 27.66 -0.58
C ALA A 501 30.62 27.68 -0.80
N LYS A 502 31.38 27.14 0.16
CA LYS A 502 32.84 26.99 0.06
C LYS A 502 33.27 25.57 0.42
N THR A 503 34.00 24.94 -0.49
CA THR A 503 34.64 23.64 -0.31
C THR A 503 36.07 23.82 0.16
N ASP A 504 36.56 22.94 1.03
CA ASP A 504 37.98 22.86 1.36
C ASP A 504 38.44 21.41 1.50
N GLY A 505 39.58 21.08 0.89
CA GLY A 505 40.13 19.72 0.85
C GLY A 505 40.73 19.26 2.18
N ALA A 506 41.11 20.19 3.05
CA ALA A 506 41.53 19.92 4.43
C ALA A 506 40.34 19.96 5.43
N GLY A 507 39.15 20.30 4.95
CA GLY A 507 37.92 20.39 5.73
C GLY A 507 37.87 21.58 6.71
N LEU A 508 38.58 22.68 6.42
CA LEU A 508 38.57 23.92 7.19
C LEU A 508 38.69 25.15 6.26
N VAL A 509 37.67 25.99 6.25
CA VAL A 509 37.65 27.26 5.50
C VAL A 509 38.38 28.33 6.31
N THR A 510 39.38 28.97 5.68
CA THR A 510 40.22 29.99 6.29
C THR A 510 39.92 31.40 5.77
N ASP A 511 40.47 32.43 6.42
CA ASP A 511 40.31 33.83 5.99
C ASP A 511 40.81 34.10 4.55
N ASP A 512 41.82 33.34 4.09
CA ASP A 512 42.32 33.47 2.71
C ASP A 512 41.31 32.95 1.66
N ASP A 513 40.38 32.07 2.07
CA ASP A 513 39.39 31.44 1.20
C ASP A 513 38.11 32.29 1.03
N VAL A 514 37.89 33.28 1.91
CA VAL A 514 36.66 34.06 1.97
C VAL A 514 36.93 35.54 1.76
N ARG A 515 36.31 36.12 0.73
CA ARG A 515 36.34 37.58 0.53
C ARG A 515 35.03 38.20 0.97
N PHE A 516 34.92 38.64 2.23
CA PHE A 516 33.70 39.24 2.82
C PHE A 516 33.15 40.44 2.02
N VAL A 517 34.02 41.24 1.40
CA VAL A 517 33.61 42.32 0.49
C VAL A 517 32.76 41.80 -0.68
N ARG A 518 33.08 40.62 -1.23
CA ARG A 518 32.28 39.99 -2.30
C ARG A 518 30.94 39.47 -1.78
N LEU A 519 30.89 38.92 -0.57
CA LEU A 519 29.64 38.48 0.07
C LEU A 519 28.67 39.64 0.27
N ARG A 520 29.19 40.83 0.63
CA ARG A 520 28.39 42.06 0.75
C ARG A 520 27.83 42.52 -0.59
N GLN A 521 28.66 42.55 -1.63
CA GLN A 521 28.23 42.87 -3.00
C GLN A 521 27.19 41.88 -3.52
N HIS A 522 27.35 40.60 -3.21
CA HIS A 522 26.40 39.54 -3.55
C HIS A 522 25.04 39.76 -2.86
N ARG A 523 25.04 40.04 -1.55
CA ARG A 523 23.84 40.38 -0.78
C ARG A 523 23.06 41.55 -1.39
N GLU A 524 23.77 42.63 -1.71
CA GLU A 524 23.19 43.86 -2.29
C GLU A 524 22.61 43.60 -3.69
N ARG A 525 23.35 42.87 -4.53
CA ARG A 525 22.92 42.53 -5.90
C ARG A 525 21.61 41.76 -5.92
N HIS A 526 21.42 40.82 -5.00
CA HIS A 526 20.22 39.98 -4.92
C HIS A 526 19.13 40.53 -4.00
N ARG A 527 19.33 41.74 -3.44
CA ARG A 527 18.44 42.38 -2.45
C ARG A 527 18.11 41.44 -1.28
N ALA A 528 19.08 40.62 -0.89
CA ALA A 528 18.95 39.71 0.23
C ALA A 528 19.10 40.47 1.55
N ARG A 529 18.33 40.08 2.56
CA ARG A 529 18.39 40.71 3.89
C ARG A 529 19.60 40.23 4.68
N SER A 530 20.01 38.99 4.48
CA SER A 530 21.18 38.38 5.11
C SER A 530 21.96 37.52 4.10
N THR A 531 23.19 37.16 4.48
CA THR A 531 24.03 36.21 3.76
C THR A 531 24.36 35.04 4.69
N VAL A 532 24.32 33.82 4.16
CA VAL A 532 24.79 32.60 4.83
C VAL A 532 26.01 32.09 4.09
N LEU A 533 27.08 31.81 4.81
CA LEU A 533 28.25 31.09 4.30
C LEU A 533 28.18 29.63 4.76
N VAL A 534 28.20 28.71 3.81
CA VAL A 534 28.14 27.26 4.04
C VAL A 534 29.49 26.62 3.69
N GLY A 535 30.05 25.83 4.60
CA GLY A 535 31.35 25.18 4.40
C GLY A 535 31.58 24.00 5.34
N PRO A 536 32.64 23.20 5.18
CA PRO A 536 32.90 22.03 6.03
C PRO A 536 33.05 22.41 7.51
N ARG A 537 33.94 23.35 7.82
CA ARG A 537 34.17 24.00 9.13
C ARG A 537 34.79 25.38 8.88
N PHE A 538 34.77 26.26 9.88
CA PHE A 538 35.35 27.60 9.82
C PHE A 538 36.44 27.77 10.89
N ASP A 539 37.45 28.58 10.59
CA ASP A 539 38.40 29.02 11.61
C ASP A 539 37.84 30.18 12.46
N ALA A 540 38.49 30.45 13.60
CA ALA A 540 38.05 31.49 14.54
C ALA A 540 38.07 32.90 13.93
N ARG A 541 38.93 33.16 12.93
CA ARG A 541 39.05 34.48 12.31
C ARG A 541 37.89 34.72 11.34
N VAL A 542 37.51 33.72 10.56
CA VAL A 542 36.30 33.72 9.71
C VAL A 542 35.05 33.92 10.58
N GLU A 543 34.98 33.28 11.75
CA GLU A 543 33.89 33.49 12.72
C GLU A 543 33.80 34.94 13.22
N GLU A 544 34.93 35.54 13.62
CA GLU A 544 34.97 36.94 14.05
C GLU A 544 34.61 37.93 12.92
N GLU A 545 35.09 37.70 11.71
CA GLU A 545 34.81 38.56 10.56
C GLU A 545 33.36 38.42 10.07
N ALA A 546 32.81 37.20 10.05
CA ALA A 546 31.41 36.96 9.72
C ALA A 546 30.46 37.67 10.70
N ALA A 547 30.77 37.64 12.00
CA ALA A 547 30.00 38.35 13.01
C ALA A 547 30.02 39.88 12.81
N LYS A 548 31.16 40.46 12.42
CA LYS A 548 31.30 41.90 12.12
C LYS A 548 30.51 42.32 10.88
N ASP A 549 30.46 41.47 9.86
CA ASP A 549 29.83 41.79 8.56
C ASP A 549 28.37 41.32 8.44
N GLY A 550 27.84 40.69 9.49
CA GLY A 550 26.46 40.19 9.52
C GLY A 550 26.24 39.04 8.54
N VAL A 551 27.20 38.13 8.48
CA VAL A 551 27.14 36.88 7.71
C VAL A 551 26.89 35.73 8.67
N ALA A 552 25.87 34.91 8.40
CA ALA A 552 25.58 33.72 9.18
C ALA A 552 26.50 32.59 8.72
N LEU A 553 27.11 31.87 9.65
CA LEU A 553 27.91 30.69 9.35
C LEU A 553 27.07 29.43 9.55
N LEU A 554 27.17 28.50 8.61
CA LEU A 554 26.49 27.21 8.69
C LEU A 554 27.43 26.12 8.19
N THR A 555 27.79 25.17 9.04
CA THR A 555 28.62 24.06 8.59
C THR A 555 27.82 23.07 7.74
N ALA A 556 28.50 22.33 6.87
CA ALA A 556 27.90 21.28 6.06
C ALA A 556 27.22 20.20 6.93
N ARG A 557 27.78 19.92 8.12
CA ARG A 557 27.18 19.03 9.11
C ARG A 557 25.92 19.62 9.73
N GLU A 558 25.94 20.88 10.16
CA GLU A 558 24.74 21.52 10.72
C GLU A 558 23.59 21.62 9.71
N LEU A 559 23.90 21.88 8.43
CA LEU A 559 22.90 21.85 7.36
C LEU A 559 22.36 20.43 7.13
N ALA A 560 23.23 19.42 7.11
CA ALA A 560 22.85 18.02 6.98
C ALA A 560 21.95 17.56 8.16
N ASP A 561 22.33 17.90 9.39
CA ASP A 561 21.55 17.61 10.59
C ASP A 561 20.18 18.29 10.56
N ALA A 562 20.12 19.55 10.12
CA ALA A 562 18.86 20.26 9.94
C ALA A 562 17.94 19.59 8.92
N VAL A 563 18.48 19.10 7.80
CA VAL A 563 17.74 18.36 6.77
C VAL A 563 17.19 17.05 7.32
N VAL A 564 18.01 16.27 8.03
CA VAL A 564 17.58 15.00 8.64
C VAL A 564 16.50 15.22 9.70
N ARG A 565 16.68 16.22 10.58
CA ARG A 565 15.68 16.58 11.61
C ARG A 565 14.37 17.04 10.98
N HIS A 566 14.42 17.89 9.97
CA HIS A 566 13.23 18.33 9.24
C HIS A 566 12.49 17.18 8.56
N GLY A 567 13.20 16.18 8.04
CA GLY A 567 12.60 14.98 7.46
C GLY A 567 11.81 14.14 8.47
N ARG A 568 12.14 14.22 9.77
CA ARG A 568 11.44 13.53 10.87
C ARG A 568 10.36 14.39 11.52
N THR A 569 10.65 15.67 11.69
CA THR A 569 9.81 16.67 12.37
C THR A 569 9.77 17.94 11.51
N PRO A 570 8.88 18.01 10.51
CA PRO A 570 8.84 19.14 9.57
C PRO A 570 8.54 20.47 10.27
N LEU A 571 9.30 21.49 9.89
CA LEU A 571 9.19 22.86 10.42
C LEU A 571 8.65 23.81 9.34
N ALA A 572 7.91 24.84 9.74
CA ALA A 572 7.47 25.87 8.81
C ALA A 572 8.65 26.73 8.30
N PRO A 573 8.55 27.32 7.09
CA PRO A 573 9.61 28.20 6.56
C PRO A 573 9.99 29.36 7.49
N ARG A 574 9.03 29.88 8.28
CA ARG A 574 9.30 30.91 9.31
C ARG A 574 10.16 30.40 10.47
N GLU A 575 10.07 29.11 10.82
CA GLU A 575 10.86 28.48 11.88
C GLU A 575 12.29 28.20 11.39
N ILE A 576 12.44 27.89 10.09
CA ILE A 576 13.74 27.71 9.43
C ILE A 576 14.52 29.03 9.32
N ALA A 577 13.86 30.19 9.41
CA ALA A 577 14.54 31.48 9.35
C ALA A 577 15.64 31.65 10.41
N ALA A 578 15.51 31.01 11.57
CA ALA A 578 16.54 31.03 12.61
C ALA A 578 17.83 30.28 12.19
N LEU A 579 17.73 29.24 11.35
CA LEU A 579 18.86 28.49 10.81
C LEU A 579 19.81 29.37 9.98
N VAL A 580 19.23 30.34 9.28
CA VAL A 580 19.90 31.18 8.27
C VAL A 580 20.13 32.62 8.74
N SER A 581 19.93 32.88 10.03
CA SER A 581 20.06 34.20 10.65
C SER A 581 21.28 34.27 11.58
N VAL A 582 21.97 35.40 11.54
CA VAL A 582 23.20 35.62 12.33
C VAL A 582 22.88 35.56 13.83
N GLY A 583 23.61 34.72 14.56
CA GLY A 583 23.46 34.60 16.02
C GLY A 583 22.20 33.88 16.51
N GLU A 584 21.33 33.40 15.61
CA GLU A 584 20.05 32.77 15.95
C GLU A 584 20.13 31.24 16.06
N ARG A 585 21.34 30.66 16.04
CA ARG A 585 21.60 29.22 16.20
C ARG A 585 20.94 28.64 17.47
N PRO A 586 21.03 29.29 18.65
CA PRO A 586 20.34 28.80 19.85
C PRO A 586 18.82 28.88 19.73
N ALA A 587 18.28 29.84 18.97
CA ALA A 587 16.84 29.95 18.73
C ALA A 587 16.33 28.85 17.81
N TRP A 588 17.11 28.50 16.78
CA TRP A 588 16.86 27.32 15.96
C TRP A 588 16.81 26.05 16.82
N GLU A 589 17.81 25.84 17.68
CA GLU A 589 17.90 24.60 18.46
C GLU A 589 16.69 24.42 19.36
N ARG A 590 16.32 25.48 20.10
CA ARG A 590 15.09 25.51 20.91
C ARG A 590 13.81 25.26 20.11
N THR A 591 13.78 25.71 18.85
CA THR A 591 12.61 25.51 17.97
C THR A 591 12.49 24.05 17.58
N CYS A 592 13.60 23.41 17.24
CA CYS A 592 13.62 22.01 16.87
C CYS A 592 13.34 21.11 18.08
N GLU A 593 13.99 21.35 19.21
CA GLU A 593 13.75 20.63 20.47
C GLU A 593 12.28 20.71 20.86
N ARG A 594 11.65 21.89 20.75
CA ARG A 594 10.22 22.05 21.06
C ARG A 594 9.31 21.29 20.10
N ALA A 595 9.64 21.23 18.82
CA ALA A 595 8.86 20.48 17.84
C ALA A 595 8.98 18.97 18.07
N GLU A 596 10.21 18.48 18.31
CA GLU A 596 10.50 17.08 18.64
C GLU A 596 9.80 16.68 19.94
N ARG A 597 9.87 17.54 20.96
CA ARG A 597 9.22 17.32 22.25
C ARG A 597 7.70 17.22 22.15
N ARG A 598 7.04 18.05 21.34
CA ARG A 598 5.59 17.94 21.09
C ARG A 598 5.21 16.61 20.44
N GLN A 599 6.02 16.13 19.51
CA GLN A 599 5.80 14.85 18.86
C GLN A 599 5.97 13.68 19.84
N GLU A 600 7.00 13.73 20.68
CA GLU A 600 7.22 12.78 21.77
C GLU A 600 6.03 12.77 22.75
N ALA A 601 5.59 13.94 23.21
CA ALA A 601 4.44 14.09 24.11
C ALA A 601 3.19 13.42 23.55
N LEU A 602 2.88 13.65 22.26
CA LEU A 602 1.73 13.03 21.60
C LEU A 602 1.80 11.50 21.60
N VAL A 603 2.97 10.93 21.32
CA VAL A 603 3.18 9.48 21.29
C VAL A 603 3.00 8.88 22.68
N HIS A 604 3.61 9.47 23.70
CA HIS A 604 3.54 8.94 25.06
C HIS A 604 2.16 9.11 25.70
N VAL A 605 1.48 10.23 25.47
CA VAL A 605 0.10 10.43 25.94
C VAL A 605 -0.84 9.39 25.33
N LEU A 606 -0.74 9.15 24.01
CA LEU A 606 -1.57 8.15 23.33
C LEU A 606 -1.27 6.72 23.81
N ASP A 607 0.01 6.35 23.96
CA ASP A 607 0.41 5.03 24.46
C ASP A 607 -0.04 4.80 25.90
N THR A 608 0.08 5.82 26.77
CA THR A 608 -0.37 5.74 28.18
C THR A 608 -1.88 5.52 28.27
N LEU A 609 -2.67 6.29 27.51
CA LEU A 609 -4.11 6.10 27.44
C LEU A 609 -4.51 4.76 26.81
N TRP A 610 -3.74 4.28 25.82
CA TRP A 610 -3.98 2.97 25.23
C TRP A 610 -3.71 1.84 26.22
N LYS A 611 -2.62 1.91 26.98
CA LYS A 611 -2.31 0.94 28.04
C LYS A 611 -3.41 0.91 29.10
N SER A 612 -3.80 2.08 29.63
CA SER A 612 -4.85 2.16 30.64
C SER A 612 -6.22 1.70 30.11
N GLY A 613 -6.57 2.07 28.87
CA GLY A 613 -7.80 1.62 28.21
C GLY A 613 -7.85 0.11 27.87
N ASN A 614 -6.75 -0.63 28.06
CA ASN A 614 -6.67 -2.08 27.87
C ASN A 614 -6.18 -2.82 29.12
N ASP A 615 -5.96 -2.12 30.23
CA ASP A 615 -5.58 -2.72 31.50
C ASP A 615 -6.86 -3.11 32.27
N PRO A 616 -7.05 -4.40 32.65
CA PRO A 616 -8.27 -4.83 33.33
C PRO A 616 -8.54 -4.12 34.66
N VAL A 617 -7.49 -3.72 35.39
CA VAL A 617 -7.61 -3.03 36.68
C VAL A 617 -8.07 -1.59 36.44
N ASP A 618 -7.41 -0.86 35.54
CA ASP A 618 -7.81 0.52 35.22
C ASP A 618 -9.22 0.59 34.62
N ILE A 619 -9.62 -0.40 33.82
CA ILE A 619 -10.98 -0.51 33.29
C ILE A 619 -12.00 -0.69 34.43
N GLU A 620 -11.70 -1.51 35.43
CA GLU A 620 -12.59 -1.73 36.57
C GLU A 620 -12.75 -0.47 37.44
N TYR A 621 -11.67 0.27 37.69
CA TYR A 621 -11.65 1.40 38.62
C TYR A 621 -11.99 2.76 37.98
N SER A 622 -11.57 3.01 36.75
CA SER A 622 -11.75 4.31 36.07
C SER A 622 -12.34 4.21 34.66
N ALA A 623 -12.80 3.02 34.24
CA ALA A 623 -13.17 2.74 32.86
C ALA A 623 -12.01 3.02 31.86
N GLY A 624 -10.76 2.90 32.32
CA GLY A 624 -9.57 3.19 31.52
C GLY A 624 -9.38 4.68 31.22
N ALA A 625 -10.10 5.56 31.91
CA ALA A 625 -9.94 6.99 31.78
C ALA A 625 -8.80 7.49 32.67
N LEU A 626 -7.98 8.40 32.13
CA LEU A 626 -6.90 9.06 32.86
C LEU A 626 -7.02 10.58 32.80
N GLY A 627 -6.74 11.23 33.93
CA GLY A 627 -6.58 12.67 34.01
C GLY A 627 -5.16 13.11 33.66
N VAL A 628 -4.96 14.43 33.48
CA VAL A 628 -3.63 15.02 33.21
C VAL A 628 -2.60 14.63 34.29
N ARG A 629 -3.04 14.55 35.56
CA ARG A 629 -2.17 14.16 36.69
C ARG A 629 -1.74 12.71 36.64
N ASP A 630 -2.62 11.81 36.20
CA ASP A 630 -2.28 10.38 36.09
C ASP A 630 -1.35 10.15 34.93
N ILE A 631 -1.62 10.75 33.77
CA ILE A 631 -0.73 10.71 32.61
C ILE A 631 0.66 11.28 32.96
N TRP A 632 0.72 12.39 33.71
CA TRP A 632 1.97 12.94 34.22
C TRP A 632 2.71 11.93 35.12
N ARG A 633 2.01 11.24 36.02
CA ARG A 633 2.62 10.27 36.95
C ARG A 633 3.20 9.07 36.19
N GLU A 634 2.44 8.53 35.23
CA GLU A 634 2.87 7.38 34.42
C GLU A 634 4.04 7.74 33.50
N THR A 635 3.99 8.91 32.86
CA THR A 635 5.08 9.36 31.97
C THR A 635 6.33 9.76 32.74
N LYS A 636 6.20 10.33 33.95
CA LYS A 636 7.33 10.61 34.85
C LYS A 636 8.13 9.36 35.22
N ALA A 637 7.49 8.21 35.32
CA ALA A 637 8.17 6.95 35.67
C ALA A 637 9.01 6.40 34.51
N VAL A 638 8.71 6.80 33.27
CA VAL A 638 9.29 6.24 32.05
C VAL A 638 10.25 7.20 31.36
N LEU A 639 10.01 8.51 31.42
CA LEU A 639 10.77 9.53 30.72
C LEU A 639 11.85 10.13 31.62
N GLU A 640 13.04 10.35 31.05
CA GLU A 640 14.13 11.08 31.71
C GLU A 640 13.70 12.53 32.03
N THR A 641 13.00 13.18 31.10
CA THR A 641 12.33 14.46 31.33
C THR A 641 10.81 14.26 31.32
N PRO A 642 10.12 14.33 32.47
CA PRO A 642 8.67 14.16 32.53
C PRO A 642 7.95 15.19 31.67
N LEU A 643 6.82 14.81 31.07
CA LEU A 643 5.95 15.76 30.39
C LEU A 643 5.41 16.77 31.40
N ASP A 644 5.25 18.03 31.02
CA ASP A 644 4.52 19.00 31.85
C ASP A 644 3.00 18.96 31.57
N PRO A 645 2.16 19.52 32.47
CA PRO A 645 0.72 19.51 32.27
C PRO A 645 0.25 20.19 30.98
N ALA A 646 0.93 21.25 30.52
CA ALA A 646 0.56 21.96 29.31
C ALA A 646 0.87 21.11 28.06
N GLU A 647 2.00 20.39 28.04
CA GLU A 647 2.34 19.43 26.97
C GLU A 647 1.28 18.33 26.85
N ILE A 648 0.83 17.79 28.00
CA ILE A 648 -0.21 16.76 28.05
C ILE A 648 -1.54 17.33 27.54
N GLU A 649 -1.93 18.53 27.97
CA GLU A 649 -3.15 19.20 27.54
C GLU A 649 -3.15 19.49 26.03
N GLU A 650 -2.04 19.98 25.48
CA GLU A 650 -1.86 20.21 24.04
C GLU A 650 -2.04 18.90 23.24
N ALA A 651 -1.43 17.80 23.70
CA ALA A 651 -1.56 16.49 23.06
C ALA A 651 -2.99 15.95 23.12
N LEU A 652 -3.64 16.00 24.29
CA LEU A 652 -5.02 15.57 24.47
C LEU A 652 -5.99 16.38 23.61
N ALA A 653 -5.81 17.69 23.53
CA ALA A 653 -6.62 18.57 22.70
C ALA A 653 -6.52 18.19 21.21
N PHE A 654 -5.31 17.92 20.71
CA PHE A 654 -5.09 17.50 19.34
C PHE A 654 -5.70 16.11 19.04
N LEU A 655 -5.42 15.12 19.90
CA LEU A 655 -5.94 13.76 19.76
C LEU A 655 -7.47 13.71 19.86
N GLY A 656 -8.06 14.62 20.64
CA GLY A 656 -9.50 14.75 20.84
C GLY A 656 -10.23 15.49 19.73
N THR A 657 -9.52 16.06 18.75
CA THR A 657 -10.17 16.74 17.62
C THR A 657 -11.07 15.77 16.84
N PRO A 658 -12.21 16.21 16.29
CA PRO A 658 -13.10 15.32 15.51
C PRO A 658 -12.44 14.69 14.28
N LEU A 659 -11.39 15.31 13.74
CA LEU A 659 -10.64 14.79 12.58
C LEU A 659 -9.73 13.62 12.94
N VAL A 660 -9.13 13.64 14.14
CA VAL A 660 -8.28 12.56 14.64
C VAL A 660 -9.11 11.55 15.43
N GLY A 661 -9.90 12.04 16.38
CA GLY A 661 -10.86 11.29 17.19
C GLY A 661 -10.24 10.12 17.91
N GLY A 662 -8.99 10.28 18.39
CA GLY A 662 -8.19 9.24 19.06
C GLY A 662 -8.43 9.14 20.55
N VAL A 663 -8.93 10.23 21.16
CA VAL A 663 -9.35 10.26 22.57
C VAL A 663 -10.69 10.95 22.69
N VAL A 664 -11.45 10.62 23.72
CA VAL A 664 -12.69 11.31 24.09
C VAL A 664 -12.61 11.76 25.54
N ARG A 665 -13.10 12.97 25.81
CA ARG A 665 -13.15 13.52 27.15
C ARG A 665 -14.34 12.94 27.92
N GLN A 666 -14.07 12.43 29.11
CA GLN A 666 -15.03 11.89 30.07
C GLN A 666 -14.91 12.68 31.38
N GLY A 667 -15.69 13.75 31.52
CA GLY A 667 -15.56 14.67 32.65
C GLY A 667 -14.25 15.45 32.62
N ALA A 668 -13.42 15.30 33.66
CA ALA A 668 -12.07 15.87 33.71
C ALA A 668 -11.01 14.98 33.03
N ASP A 669 -11.35 13.71 32.76
CA ASP A 669 -10.44 12.69 32.30
C ASP A 669 -10.64 12.38 30.81
N HIS A 670 -9.74 11.56 30.27
CA HIS A 670 -9.72 11.21 28.85
C HIS A 670 -9.58 9.69 28.70
N VAL A 671 -10.27 9.13 27.72
CA VAL A 671 -10.20 7.71 27.38
C VAL A 671 -9.89 7.55 25.89
N VAL A 672 -9.10 6.53 25.57
CA VAL A 672 -8.76 6.20 24.18
C VAL A 672 -9.98 5.65 23.43
N THR A 673 -10.14 6.00 22.16
CA THR A 673 -11.31 5.56 21.35
C THR A 673 -11.00 4.37 20.44
N GLY A 674 -9.73 3.98 20.34
CA GLY A 674 -9.25 2.88 19.50
C GLY A 674 -7.73 2.75 19.50
N PRO A 675 -7.18 1.73 18.84
CA PRO A 675 -5.74 1.46 18.88
C PRO A 675 -4.93 2.60 18.24
N PRO A 676 -3.67 2.83 18.68
CA PRO A 676 -2.78 3.83 18.07
C PRO A 676 -2.65 3.69 16.54
N ALA A 677 -2.73 2.46 16.01
CA ALA A 677 -2.73 2.18 14.59
C ALA A 677 -3.90 2.86 13.83
N LEU A 678 -5.07 2.98 14.45
CA LEU A 678 -6.23 3.67 13.87
C LEU A 678 -6.01 5.19 13.83
N VAL A 679 -5.46 5.77 14.91
CA VAL A 679 -5.10 7.20 14.98
C VAL A 679 -4.10 7.52 13.87
N ALA A 680 -3.06 6.70 13.71
CA ALA A 680 -2.07 6.84 12.64
C ALA A 680 -2.70 6.71 11.25
N ALA A 681 -3.62 5.76 11.04
CA ALA A 681 -4.32 5.61 9.76
C ALA A 681 -5.17 6.85 9.40
N ARG A 682 -5.85 7.47 10.38
CA ARG A 682 -6.61 8.71 10.17
C ARG A 682 -5.72 9.89 9.81
N LEU A 683 -4.59 10.06 10.51
CA LEU A 683 -3.61 11.10 10.18
C LEU A 683 -3.04 10.95 8.76
N ARG A 684 -2.71 9.71 8.34
CA ARG A 684 -2.26 9.45 6.96
C ARG A 684 -3.35 9.72 5.91
N ALA A 685 -4.60 9.42 6.22
CA ALA A 685 -5.73 9.74 5.34
C ALA A 685 -5.92 11.26 5.18
N LEU A 686 -5.78 12.03 6.28
CA LEU A 686 -5.81 13.49 6.23
C LEU A 686 -4.65 14.06 5.41
N ALA A 687 -3.44 13.55 5.60
CA ALA A 687 -2.27 13.92 4.80
C ALA A 687 -2.51 13.66 3.30
N SER A 688 -3.00 12.47 2.95
CA SER A 688 -3.32 12.09 1.56
C SER A 688 -4.37 13.01 0.94
N ALA A 689 -5.38 13.43 1.72
CA ALA A 689 -6.40 14.36 1.27
C ALA A 689 -5.81 15.75 0.97
N ILE A 690 -4.96 16.27 1.86
CA ILE A 690 -4.27 17.55 1.66
C ILE A 690 -3.40 17.50 0.41
N GLU A 691 -2.58 16.46 0.26
CA GLU A 691 -1.71 16.26 -0.90
C GLU A 691 -2.49 16.18 -2.22
N SER A 692 -3.68 15.57 -2.20
CA SER A 692 -4.55 15.50 -3.39
C SER A 692 -5.10 16.87 -3.82
N THR A 693 -5.24 17.81 -2.87
CA THR A 693 -5.70 19.19 -3.11
C THR A 693 -4.56 20.19 -3.33
N GLY A 694 -3.34 19.86 -2.90
CA GLY A 694 -2.17 20.74 -2.89
C GLY A 694 -1.50 20.99 -4.26
N ARG A 695 -2.04 20.47 -5.37
CA ARG A 695 -1.63 20.90 -6.72
C ARG A 695 -2.23 22.28 -7.00
N GLY A 696 -1.56 23.33 -6.53
CA GLY A 696 -1.78 24.71 -6.98
C GLY A 696 -1.57 24.87 -8.49
N PRO A 697 -2.02 25.99 -9.08
CA PRO A 697 -2.08 26.18 -10.53
C PRO A 697 -0.69 25.99 -11.14
N THR A 698 -0.58 25.03 -12.05
CA THR A 698 0.60 24.88 -12.92
C THR A 698 0.92 26.24 -13.53
N ALA A 699 2.14 26.73 -13.28
CA ALA A 699 2.71 27.85 -14.03
C ALA A 699 2.48 27.60 -15.53
N PRO A 700 2.02 28.60 -16.30
CA PRO A 700 1.84 28.42 -17.73
C PRO A 700 3.20 28.05 -18.33
N ALA A 701 3.25 26.88 -18.97
CA ALA A 701 4.43 26.41 -19.65
C ALA A 701 4.95 27.49 -20.60
N ALA A 702 6.27 27.74 -20.55
CA ALA A 702 6.94 28.65 -21.47
C ALA A 702 6.61 28.25 -22.91
N VAL A 703 5.95 29.15 -23.64
CA VAL A 703 5.66 29.00 -25.06
C VAL A 703 6.96 29.24 -25.82
N ASP A 704 7.40 28.22 -26.54
CA ASP A 704 8.45 28.23 -27.54
C ASP A 704 8.19 29.36 -28.58
N PRO A 705 9.11 30.31 -28.81
CA PRO A 705 8.86 31.51 -29.62
C PRO A 705 8.77 31.25 -31.14
N ALA A 706 8.81 30.00 -31.59
CA ALA A 706 8.76 29.63 -33.01
C ALA A 706 7.44 28.96 -33.43
N ARG A 707 6.29 29.54 -33.10
CA ARG A 707 5.03 29.22 -33.81
C ARG A 707 4.08 30.41 -33.85
N ARG A 708 4.28 31.30 -34.83
CA ARG A 708 3.24 32.29 -35.21
C ARG A 708 2.09 31.53 -35.87
N LEU A 709 0.95 31.48 -35.19
CA LEU A 709 -0.35 31.19 -35.78
C LEU A 709 -1.21 32.46 -35.68
N PRO A 710 -2.07 32.71 -36.69
CA PRO A 710 -2.81 33.96 -36.83
C PRO A 710 -3.95 34.07 -35.81
N GLY A 711 -4.41 35.32 -35.61
CA GLY A 711 -5.31 35.76 -34.55
C GLY A 711 -6.47 34.81 -34.25
N LYS A 712 -6.63 34.49 -32.96
CA LYS A 712 -7.72 33.67 -32.44
C LYS A 712 -8.87 34.58 -32.00
N GLU A 713 -9.98 34.48 -32.71
CA GLU A 713 -11.31 34.89 -32.26
C GLU A 713 -11.70 34.12 -30.99
N GLU A 714 -12.45 34.79 -30.10
CA GLU A 714 -13.04 34.21 -28.90
C GLU A 714 -14.07 33.11 -29.23
N PRO A 715 -14.15 32.01 -28.45
CA PRO A 715 -15.14 30.96 -28.66
C PRO A 715 -16.52 31.33 -28.08
N PRO A 716 -17.62 30.82 -28.67
CA PRO A 716 -18.97 31.29 -28.40
C PRO A 716 -19.53 30.79 -27.07
N ALA A 717 -20.33 31.63 -26.43
CA ALA A 717 -21.08 31.33 -25.22
C ALA A 717 -22.20 30.29 -25.50
N ALA A 718 -22.37 29.33 -24.59
CA ALA A 718 -23.42 28.34 -24.67
C ALA A 718 -24.81 28.99 -24.61
N GLU A 719 -25.55 28.91 -25.71
CA GLU A 719 -26.91 29.42 -25.84
C GLU A 719 -27.91 28.55 -25.06
N THR A 720 -28.73 29.21 -24.25
CA THR A 720 -29.98 28.63 -23.71
C THR A 720 -31.15 29.14 -24.58
N PRO A 721 -32.21 28.35 -24.82
CA PRO A 721 -33.26 28.69 -25.78
C PRO A 721 -33.96 29.99 -25.39
N GLY A 722 -34.01 30.96 -26.31
CA GLY A 722 -34.69 32.25 -26.13
C GLY A 722 -33.77 33.46 -25.92
N GLY A 723 -32.45 33.34 -26.13
CA GLY A 723 -31.53 34.49 -26.20
C GLY A 723 -31.28 35.24 -24.88
N VAL A 724 -31.80 34.74 -23.76
CA VAL A 724 -31.66 35.39 -22.45
C VAL A 724 -30.40 34.91 -21.74
N THR A 725 -29.49 35.83 -21.44
CA THR A 725 -28.27 35.53 -20.68
C THR A 725 -28.57 35.33 -19.19
N PRO A 726 -28.05 34.27 -18.54
CA PRO A 726 -28.26 34.03 -17.11
C PRO A 726 -27.81 35.18 -16.20
N SER A 727 -26.83 35.98 -16.63
CA SER A 727 -26.40 37.20 -15.92
C SER A 727 -27.50 38.26 -15.87
N ALA A 728 -28.24 38.47 -16.96
CA ALA A 728 -29.32 39.44 -17.04
C ALA A 728 -30.51 39.07 -16.13
N VAL A 729 -30.88 37.78 -16.10
CA VAL A 729 -31.94 37.27 -15.22
C VAL A 729 -31.58 37.45 -13.75
N ARG A 730 -30.32 37.20 -13.37
CA ARG A 730 -29.84 37.38 -11.99
C ARG A 730 -29.83 38.85 -11.57
N ALA A 731 -29.36 39.74 -12.45
CA ALA A 731 -29.34 41.18 -12.18
C ALA A 731 -30.76 41.72 -11.98
N TRP A 732 -31.71 41.32 -12.83
CA TRP A 732 -33.11 41.70 -12.68
C TRP A 732 -33.75 41.13 -11.41
N ALA A 733 -33.52 39.85 -11.10
CA ALA A 733 -34.07 39.24 -9.89
C ALA A 733 -33.53 39.90 -8.61
N ALA A 734 -32.24 40.27 -8.60
CA ALA A 734 -31.63 41.02 -7.50
C ALA A 734 -32.24 42.43 -7.35
N ALA A 735 -32.50 43.13 -8.47
CA ALA A 735 -33.17 44.43 -8.46
C ALA A 735 -34.62 44.37 -7.96
N GLN A 736 -35.28 43.23 -8.11
CA GLN A 736 -36.63 42.95 -7.56
C GLN A 736 -36.60 42.41 -6.12
N GLY A 737 -35.43 42.43 -5.46
CA GLY A 737 -35.27 42.00 -4.06
C GLY A 737 -35.36 40.48 -3.85
N ARG A 738 -35.18 39.66 -4.90
CA ARG A 738 -35.28 38.20 -4.81
C ARG A 738 -33.91 37.55 -4.62
N ALA A 739 -33.81 36.63 -3.67
CA ALA A 739 -32.59 35.88 -3.41
C ALA A 739 -32.34 34.82 -4.50
N VAL A 740 -31.27 34.98 -5.27
CA VAL A 740 -30.87 34.03 -6.32
C VAL A 740 -29.37 33.72 -6.20
N SER A 741 -29.02 32.44 -6.34
CA SER A 741 -27.63 31.98 -6.30
C SER A 741 -26.75 32.69 -7.33
N ALA A 742 -25.56 33.13 -6.90
CA ALA A 742 -24.56 33.78 -7.76
C ALA A 742 -23.94 32.84 -8.81
N ARG A 743 -24.06 31.51 -8.63
CA ARG A 743 -23.55 30.49 -9.58
C ARG A 743 -24.52 29.30 -9.70
N GLY A 744 -24.55 28.68 -10.88
CA GLY A 744 -25.41 27.51 -11.16
C GLY A 744 -26.66 27.81 -11.99
N ARG A 745 -27.43 26.76 -12.27
CA ARG A 745 -28.59 26.77 -13.18
C ARG A 745 -29.76 27.56 -12.57
N LEU A 746 -30.36 28.47 -13.34
CA LEU A 746 -31.47 29.30 -12.86
C LEU A 746 -32.80 28.52 -12.88
N PRO A 747 -33.70 28.76 -11.91
CA PRO A 747 -35.03 28.17 -11.95
C PRO A 747 -35.78 28.58 -13.22
N VAL A 748 -36.38 27.62 -13.93
CA VAL A 748 -37.08 27.85 -15.21
C VAL A 748 -38.22 28.86 -15.05
N GLY A 749 -38.90 28.87 -13.90
CA GLY A 749 -39.93 29.86 -13.57
C GLY A 749 -39.41 31.29 -13.51
N LEU A 750 -38.20 31.49 -12.97
CA LEU A 750 -37.56 32.81 -12.87
C LEU A 750 -37.18 33.36 -14.26
N VAL A 751 -36.71 32.48 -15.15
CA VAL A 751 -36.39 32.84 -16.54
C VAL A 751 -37.65 33.25 -17.30
N ARG A 752 -38.78 32.54 -17.12
CA ARG A 752 -40.07 32.90 -17.75
C ARG A 752 -40.65 34.21 -17.25
N GLU A 753 -40.52 34.50 -15.95
CA GLU A 753 -40.95 35.78 -15.39
C GLU A 753 -40.11 36.94 -15.90
N TYR A 754 -38.80 36.75 -16.00
CA TYR A 754 -37.91 37.72 -16.63
C TYR A 754 -38.32 38.00 -18.08
N GLN A 755 -38.62 36.95 -18.85
CA GLN A 755 -39.05 37.09 -20.23
C GLN A 755 -40.38 37.84 -20.35
N ARG A 756 -41.37 37.56 -19.48
CA ARG A 756 -42.65 38.30 -19.45
C ARG A 756 -42.46 39.78 -19.06
N ALA A 757 -41.61 40.06 -18.07
CA ALA A 757 -41.34 41.43 -17.63
C ALA A 757 -40.65 42.29 -18.70
N HIS A 758 -40.02 41.66 -19.70
CA HIS A 758 -39.30 42.34 -20.79
C HIS A 758 -39.96 42.13 -22.16
N GLY A 759 -41.20 41.63 -22.21
CA GLY A 759 -41.96 41.47 -23.46
C GLY A 759 -41.34 40.45 -24.43
N LEU A 760 -40.56 39.49 -23.93
CA LEU A 760 -39.86 38.48 -24.73
C LEU A 760 -40.71 37.23 -25.00
N VAL A 761 -41.96 37.20 -24.52
CA VAL A 761 -43.00 36.22 -24.87
C VAL A 761 -44.35 36.94 -24.88
N ASP A 762 -45.11 36.82 -25.96
CA ASP A 762 -46.54 37.21 -26.01
C ASP A 762 -47.39 36.09 -25.42
N GLY A 763 -48.29 36.42 -24.47
CA GLY A 763 -49.41 35.58 -24.01
C GLY A 763 -49.05 34.27 -23.30
#